data_AF-A0A256XF29-F1
#
_entry.id   AF-A0A256XF29-F1
#
_cell.length_a   1.000
_cell.length_b   1.000
_cell.length_c   1.000
_cell.angle_alpha   90.00
_cell.angle_beta   90.00
_cell.angle_gamma   90.00
#
_symmetry.space_group_name_H-M   'P 1'
#
loop_
_entity.id
_entity.type
_entity.pdbx_description
1 polymer ?
#
loop_
_entity_poly.entity_id
_entity_poly.type
_entity_poly.pdbx_seq_one_letter_code
_entity_poly.pdbx_strand_id
1 'polypeptide(L)'
;MGHIYNHTWIDIAARYKRMRGYEVYFPQGFDCHGLPTELKVEKELGVRKENREDFIDKCISWTEKAINRMSKQFDDIGYSTDWSLTYRTMDDDYMRLIQETLLEFYSKGILYRAKHPVLWCPRCETALAKAEVGYVECEGKLYHIDLLCEGHRLTIATTRPEMMPSCVAVFIHPDDDRYARYEGKKALLPIYGREVPIIADEAVEMEFGTGVVYLCTFGDEQDIAWQKKYRLPVIESIDSRGIMTGEAGKYAGLSILEARKEIAEDLIEDGHIRKIEKLTHSVLSHTERSSCKSPIELIPLYQWFINVKDYLKQVVESSQQMGWHPSYMLGRMIDWTETMDWPRDDVRVCSKCGAKKAVGVGDVADCWVDSSVTPLVISGWNRNDELFDKTYPVSLRPQGYEIIRTWAFYTIYRCMLLTGDKCFDELLINGMVAGPDGRKMSKSLGNVIEPEEPLEKYCADTIRQWAAGGTPGDDYPFSWEECDHSQRFLIKLWNISRFIMMHLEDYDGEEDVDLRDVDYWILSKLQVLVSECSVNLDKYVFNIPLTAIRSFLWHDFADNYLEMVKHRLYKPEIYGEDSRRAAQHTLKRVLETVLLLLSPYTPHISEEIWDTLVGGYCSLSSWPKADKSLISEDALAKGELLVEVISEIRRFKSEHQMSLGAELALVEIQADSISADKIKSIEPDIKATGRINELKTSVSDKVDGFGLRIK
;
A
#
# COMPACT_ATOMS: atom_id res chain seq x y z
N MET A 1 -7.10 3.54 -9.03
CA MET A 1 -7.57 2.53 -8.06
C MET A 1 -6.72 2.39 -6.79
N GLY A 2 -5.38 2.41 -6.84
CA GLY A 2 -4.54 2.27 -5.64
C GLY A 2 -4.87 3.22 -4.48
N HIS A 3 -5.08 4.51 -4.76
CA HIS A 3 -5.51 5.46 -3.74
C HIS A 3 -6.88 5.12 -3.15
N ILE A 4 -7.88 4.81 -3.98
CA ILE A 4 -9.24 4.41 -3.53
C ILE A 4 -9.17 3.19 -2.61
N TYR A 5 -8.35 2.20 -2.95
CA TYR A 5 -8.15 1.01 -2.15
C TYR A 5 -7.63 1.35 -0.75
N ASN A 6 -6.50 2.06 -0.68
CA ASN A 6 -5.90 2.46 0.59
C ASN A 6 -6.83 3.40 1.39
N HIS A 7 -7.37 4.47 0.79
CA HIS A 7 -8.20 5.45 1.52
C HIS A 7 -9.52 4.85 2.01
N THR A 8 -10.07 3.85 1.32
CA THR A 8 -11.25 3.11 1.82
C THR A 8 -10.94 2.37 3.12
N TRP A 9 -9.79 1.73 3.24
CA TRP A 9 -9.39 1.03 4.48
C TRP A 9 -9.23 1.99 5.66
N ILE A 10 -8.60 3.14 5.41
CA ILE A 10 -8.41 4.17 6.43
C ILE A 10 -9.78 4.70 6.88
N ASP A 11 -10.68 4.94 5.94
CA ASP A 11 -12.01 5.43 6.23
C ASP A 11 -12.88 4.40 6.98
N ILE A 12 -12.79 3.12 6.64
CA ILE A 12 -13.42 2.02 7.40
C ILE A 12 -12.91 2.04 8.84
N ALA A 13 -11.59 2.11 9.05
CA ALA A 13 -10.99 2.17 10.38
C ALA A 13 -11.45 3.43 11.15
N ALA A 14 -11.44 4.60 10.52
CA ALA A 14 -11.86 5.86 11.14
C ALA A 14 -13.35 5.86 11.53
N ARG A 15 -14.23 5.39 10.64
CA ARG A 15 -15.67 5.21 10.92
C ARG A 15 -15.89 4.24 12.09
N TYR A 16 -15.25 3.07 12.02
CA TYR A 16 -15.33 2.08 13.08
C TYR A 16 -14.86 2.62 14.44
N LYS A 17 -13.72 3.32 14.50
CA LYS A 17 -13.22 3.92 15.76
C LYS A 17 -14.16 5.01 16.28
N ARG A 18 -14.75 5.86 15.42
CA ARG A 18 -15.79 6.82 15.84
C ARG A 18 -16.99 6.12 16.47
N MET A 19 -17.51 5.08 15.82
CA MET A 19 -18.63 4.29 16.33
C MET A 19 -18.28 3.56 17.64
N ARG A 20 -17.01 3.23 17.87
CA ARG A 20 -16.50 2.67 19.13
C ARG A 20 -16.33 3.73 20.25
N GLY A 21 -16.66 5.00 19.97
CA GLY A 21 -16.63 6.10 20.94
C GLY A 21 -15.31 6.85 21.03
N TYR A 22 -14.38 6.64 20.09
CA TYR A 22 -13.14 7.41 20.03
C TYR A 22 -13.37 8.78 19.40
N GLU A 23 -12.66 9.79 19.90
CA GLU A 23 -12.49 11.06 19.19
C GLU A 23 -11.45 10.86 18.08
N VAL A 24 -11.88 10.94 16.83
CA VAL A 24 -11.04 10.59 15.67
C VAL A 24 -10.60 11.86 14.96
N TYR A 25 -9.34 12.23 15.15
CA TYR A 25 -8.67 13.29 14.40
C TYR A 25 -8.10 12.73 13.10
N PHE A 26 -8.71 13.12 11.96
CA PHE A 26 -8.47 12.47 10.67
C PHE A 26 -8.18 13.47 9.53
N PRO A 27 -7.00 14.10 9.52
CA PRO A 27 -6.59 15.07 8.50
C PRO A 27 -6.18 14.41 7.17
N GLN A 28 -6.41 15.08 6.06
CA GLN A 28 -5.93 14.69 4.73
C GLN A 28 -4.74 15.55 4.29
N GLY A 29 -3.68 14.90 3.83
CA GLY A 29 -2.49 15.58 3.31
C GLY A 29 -2.35 15.47 1.80
N PHE A 30 -1.68 16.46 1.19
CA PHE A 30 -1.21 16.38 -0.19
C PHE A 30 0.28 16.68 -0.27
N ASP A 31 1.04 15.76 -0.87
CA ASP A 31 2.42 16.02 -1.25
C ASP A 31 2.46 16.80 -2.55
N CYS A 32 3.01 18.00 -2.48
CA CYS A 32 2.94 19.05 -3.50
C CYS A 32 4.29 19.33 -4.18
N HIS A 33 5.38 18.75 -3.67
CA HIS A 33 6.72 19.02 -4.15
C HIS A 33 7.29 17.86 -4.97
N GLY A 34 8.50 18.09 -5.47
CA GLY A 34 9.31 17.07 -6.12
C GLY A 34 9.24 17.08 -7.63
N LEU A 35 10.20 16.37 -8.19
CA LEU A 35 10.43 16.23 -9.61
C LEU A 35 9.22 15.72 -10.44
N PRO A 36 8.22 14.96 -9.91
CA PRO A 36 7.11 14.47 -10.75
C PRO A 36 6.26 15.62 -11.29
N THR A 37 5.98 16.61 -10.45
CA THR A 37 5.27 17.84 -10.82
C THR A 37 6.08 18.62 -11.84
N GLU A 38 7.38 18.81 -11.58
CA GLU A 38 8.28 19.53 -12.48
C GLU A 38 8.30 18.93 -13.90
N LEU A 39 8.56 17.63 -14.02
CA LEU A 39 8.60 16.94 -15.32
C LEU A 39 7.27 16.98 -16.05
N LYS A 40 6.16 16.96 -15.30
CA LYS A 40 4.81 17.02 -15.89
C LYS A 40 4.52 18.41 -16.43
N VAL A 41 4.92 19.46 -15.69
CA VAL A 41 4.85 20.85 -16.14
C VAL A 41 5.73 21.07 -17.37
N GLU A 42 6.98 20.61 -17.36
CA GLU A 42 7.87 20.71 -18.52
C GLU A 42 7.28 20.04 -19.75
N LYS A 43 6.75 18.83 -19.58
CA LYS A 43 6.19 18.04 -20.69
C LYS A 43 4.89 18.62 -21.24
N GLU A 44 3.94 18.97 -20.38
CA GLU A 44 2.58 19.37 -20.79
C GLU A 44 2.46 20.86 -21.10
N LEU A 45 3.24 21.70 -20.42
CA LEU A 45 3.16 23.17 -20.53
C LEU A 45 4.35 23.77 -21.28
N GLY A 46 5.42 23.01 -21.53
CA GLY A 46 6.60 23.46 -22.29
C GLY A 46 7.41 24.56 -21.58
N VAL A 47 7.14 24.80 -20.30
CA VAL A 47 7.85 25.79 -19.48
C VAL A 47 9.08 25.10 -18.89
N ARG A 48 10.24 25.73 -19.05
CA ARG A 48 11.51 25.20 -18.57
C ARG A 48 11.96 25.88 -17.27
N LYS A 49 12.84 25.20 -16.53
CA LYS A 49 13.35 25.61 -15.22
C LYS A 49 14.12 26.93 -15.21
N GLU A 50 14.61 27.41 -16.36
CA GLU A 50 15.39 28.65 -16.40
C GLU A 50 14.55 29.90 -16.09
N ASN A 51 13.23 29.86 -16.32
CA ASN A 51 12.31 30.89 -15.85
C ASN A 51 11.68 30.48 -14.51
N ARG A 52 12.47 30.59 -13.44
CA ARG A 52 12.13 30.01 -12.12
C ARG A 52 10.78 30.45 -11.56
N GLU A 53 10.45 31.74 -11.61
CA GLU A 53 9.20 32.27 -11.04
C GLU A 53 7.99 31.71 -11.78
N ASP A 54 7.95 31.83 -13.12
CA ASP A 54 6.88 31.27 -13.94
C ASP A 54 6.80 29.75 -13.78
N PHE A 55 7.94 29.05 -13.72
CA PHE A 55 7.97 27.60 -13.53
C PHE A 55 7.34 27.16 -12.22
N ILE A 56 7.64 27.85 -11.11
CA ILE A 56 7.05 27.58 -9.79
C ILE A 56 5.53 27.83 -9.83
N ASP A 57 5.09 28.95 -10.41
CA ASP A 57 3.67 29.28 -10.53
C ASP A 57 2.90 28.22 -11.34
N LYS A 58 3.51 27.69 -12.42
CA LYS A 58 2.94 26.57 -13.18
C LYS A 58 2.90 25.27 -12.38
N CYS A 59 3.92 24.98 -11.58
CA CYS A 59 3.95 23.81 -10.68
C CYS A 59 2.85 23.88 -9.63
N ILE A 60 2.65 25.05 -9.01
CA ILE A 60 1.56 25.27 -8.04
C ILE A 60 0.21 25.09 -8.74
N SER A 61 -0.01 25.74 -9.88
CA SER A 61 -1.27 25.62 -10.62
C SER A 61 -1.57 24.19 -11.08
N TRP A 62 -0.56 23.43 -11.51
CA TRP A 62 -0.71 22.03 -11.86
C TRP A 62 -1.09 21.18 -10.64
N THR A 63 -0.40 21.40 -9.53
CA THR A 63 -0.61 20.69 -8.27
C THR A 63 -2.02 20.95 -7.73
N GLU A 64 -2.49 22.19 -7.74
CA GLU A 64 -3.85 22.55 -7.37
C GLU A 64 -4.91 21.81 -8.22
N LYS A 65 -4.69 21.67 -9.53
CA LYS A 65 -5.59 20.87 -10.38
C LYS A 65 -5.59 19.40 -9.99
N ALA A 66 -4.43 18.83 -9.66
CA ALA A 66 -4.31 17.46 -9.21
C ALA A 66 -4.99 17.24 -7.85
N ILE A 67 -4.79 18.14 -6.88
CA ILE A 67 -5.43 18.12 -5.56
C ILE A 67 -6.95 18.17 -5.72
N ASN A 68 -7.48 19.08 -6.54
CA ASN A 68 -8.93 19.20 -6.77
C ASN A 68 -9.51 17.92 -7.39
N ARG A 69 -8.82 17.31 -8.37
CA ARG A 69 -9.24 16.05 -8.97
C ARG A 69 -9.24 14.91 -7.93
N MET A 70 -8.16 14.77 -7.17
CA MET A 70 -8.03 13.72 -6.15
C MET A 70 -9.04 13.89 -5.02
N SER A 71 -9.23 15.12 -4.53
CA SER A 71 -10.21 15.44 -3.49
C SER A 71 -11.61 15.08 -3.95
N LYS A 72 -11.97 15.41 -5.20
CA LYS A 72 -13.23 14.97 -5.79
C LYS A 72 -13.37 13.45 -5.86
N GLN A 73 -12.32 12.73 -6.27
CA GLN A 73 -12.35 11.26 -6.28
C GLN A 73 -12.58 10.66 -4.89
N PHE A 74 -11.99 11.26 -3.85
CA PHE A 74 -12.20 10.83 -2.46
C PHE A 74 -13.59 11.18 -1.95
N ASP A 75 -14.10 12.37 -2.27
CA ASP A 75 -15.47 12.78 -1.95
C ASP A 75 -16.50 11.86 -2.64
N ASP A 76 -16.29 11.54 -3.92
CA ASP A 76 -17.16 10.67 -4.72
C ASP A 76 -17.23 9.23 -4.17
N ILE A 77 -16.25 8.76 -3.38
CA ILE A 77 -16.29 7.46 -2.67
C ILE A 77 -16.77 7.57 -1.20
N GLY A 78 -17.22 8.73 -0.75
CA GLY A 78 -17.66 8.97 0.63
C GLY A 78 -16.54 8.90 1.66
N TYR A 79 -15.33 9.33 1.31
CA TYR A 79 -14.22 9.48 2.25
C TYR A 79 -14.54 10.56 3.30
N SER A 80 -14.46 10.21 4.58
CA SER A 80 -14.99 11.03 5.69
C SER A 80 -13.91 11.76 6.50
N THR A 81 -12.90 12.26 5.80
CA THR A 81 -11.92 13.19 6.38
C THR A 81 -12.59 14.53 6.71
N ASP A 82 -12.02 15.26 7.68
CA ASP A 82 -12.33 16.66 7.86
C ASP A 82 -11.45 17.50 6.92
N TRP A 83 -12.05 17.96 5.82
CA TRP A 83 -11.37 18.77 4.81
C TRP A 83 -10.83 20.10 5.37
N SER A 84 -11.32 20.59 6.51
CA SER A 84 -10.78 21.81 7.14
C SER A 84 -9.39 21.59 7.75
N LEU A 85 -9.03 20.34 8.04
CA LEU A 85 -7.72 19.94 8.55
C LEU A 85 -6.74 19.58 7.43
N THR A 86 -7.07 19.89 6.18
CA THR A 86 -6.22 19.59 5.03
C THR A 86 -4.89 20.33 5.13
N TYR A 87 -3.78 19.63 4.90
CA TYR A 87 -2.45 20.22 4.85
C TYR A 87 -1.75 19.91 3.52
N ARG A 88 -0.88 20.82 3.09
CA ARG A 88 -0.10 20.67 1.85
C ARG A 88 1.37 20.91 2.14
N THR A 89 2.25 20.10 1.56
CA THR A 89 3.70 20.25 1.79
C THR A 89 4.25 21.58 1.25
N MET A 90 3.52 22.23 0.33
CA MET A 90 3.83 23.55 -0.22
C MET A 90 3.32 24.74 0.61
N ASP A 91 2.59 24.51 1.70
CA ASP A 91 2.11 25.62 2.56
C ASP A 91 3.27 26.22 3.37
N ASP A 92 3.28 27.54 3.55
CA ASP A 92 4.35 28.27 4.23
C ASP A 92 4.66 27.75 5.63
N ASP A 93 3.61 27.41 6.39
CA ASP A 93 3.77 26.84 7.71
C ASP A 93 4.35 25.43 7.66
N TYR A 94 4.04 24.61 6.64
CA TYR A 94 4.66 23.29 6.48
C TYR A 94 6.16 23.45 6.18
N MET A 95 6.50 24.30 5.20
CA MET A 95 7.88 24.59 4.82
C MET A 95 8.72 25.14 5.98
N ARG A 96 8.13 26.00 6.82
CA ARG A 96 8.80 26.52 8.02
C ARG A 96 9.21 25.39 8.98
N LEU A 97 8.35 24.38 9.19
CA LEU A 97 8.67 23.25 10.07
C LEU A 97 9.82 22.40 9.52
N ILE A 98 9.81 22.16 8.21
CA ILE A 98 10.91 21.44 7.55
C ILE A 98 12.23 22.19 7.77
N GLN A 99 12.23 23.52 7.59
CA GLN A 99 13.43 24.32 7.80
C GLN A 99 13.91 24.28 9.26
N GLU A 100 12.99 24.41 10.22
CA GLU A 100 13.29 24.33 11.66
C GLU A 100 13.95 22.99 12.02
N THR A 101 13.37 21.88 11.57
CA THR A 101 13.91 20.53 11.82
C THR A 101 15.26 20.29 11.15
N LEU A 102 15.51 20.83 9.95
CA LEU A 102 16.81 20.76 9.29
C LEU A 102 17.86 21.62 10.01
N LEU A 103 17.50 22.79 10.52
CA LEU A 103 18.38 23.63 11.32
C LEU A 103 18.75 22.94 12.64
N GLU A 104 17.80 22.23 13.26
CA GLU A 104 18.09 21.41 14.43
C GLU A 104 19.08 20.30 14.12
N PHE A 105 18.87 19.55 13.02
CA PHE A 105 19.81 18.53 12.56
C PHE A 105 21.20 19.10 12.25
N TYR A 106 21.26 20.30 11.67
CA TYR A 106 22.52 20.99 11.41
C TYR A 106 23.24 21.34 12.72
N SER A 107 22.51 21.87 13.71
CA SER A 107 23.07 22.22 15.03
C SER A 107 23.63 20.99 15.78
N LYS A 108 23.03 19.81 15.56
CA LYS A 108 23.47 18.52 16.11
C LYS A 108 24.57 17.83 15.29
N GLY A 109 25.00 18.42 14.17
CA GLY A 109 25.99 17.83 13.26
C GLY A 109 25.48 16.60 12.48
N ILE A 110 24.16 16.36 12.48
CA ILE A 110 23.50 15.27 11.76
C ILE A 110 23.34 15.65 10.28
N LEU A 111 23.00 16.91 10.00
CA LEU A 111 23.00 17.48 8.65
C LEU A 111 24.37 18.12 8.37
N TYR A 112 25.05 17.67 7.32
CA TYR A 112 26.39 18.16 6.96
C TYR A 112 26.54 18.30 5.45
N ARG A 113 27.56 19.06 5.02
CA ARG A 113 27.88 19.25 3.61
C ARG A 113 29.24 18.64 3.30
N ALA A 114 29.31 17.78 2.29
CA ALA A 114 30.53 17.12 1.86
C ALA A 114 30.59 17.06 0.32
N LYS A 115 31.80 16.91 -0.25
CA LYS A 115 31.97 16.59 -1.68
C LYS A 115 32.10 15.09 -1.80
N HIS A 116 31.09 14.44 -2.35
CA HIS A 116 31.05 12.98 -2.48
C HIS A 116 30.48 12.60 -3.86
N PRO A 117 30.87 11.45 -4.44
CA PRO A 117 30.16 10.87 -5.58
C PRO A 117 28.70 10.65 -5.23
N VAL A 118 27.80 11.32 -5.93
CA VAL A 118 26.36 11.15 -5.75
C VAL A 118 25.77 10.41 -6.93
N LEU A 119 24.76 9.58 -6.67
CA LEU A 119 23.91 9.01 -7.70
C LEU A 119 23.25 10.18 -8.43
N TRP A 120 23.66 10.42 -9.66
CA TRP A 120 23.24 11.56 -10.45
C TRP A 120 22.50 11.10 -11.70
N CYS A 121 21.35 11.71 -11.98
CA CYS A 121 20.62 11.47 -13.21
C CYS A 121 20.94 12.59 -14.23
N PRO A 122 21.74 12.35 -15.28
CA PRO A 122 22.10 13.38 -16.25
C PRO A 122 20.91 13.96 -17.01
N ARG A 123 19.84 13.16 -17.14
CA ARG A 123 18.61 13.56 -17.82
C ARG A 123 17.73 14.48 -16.96
N CYS A 124 17.66 14.23 -15.66
CA CYS A 124 16.84 15.03 -14.73
C CYS A 124 17.64 16.15 -14.07
N GLU A 125 18.98 16.12 -14.22
CA GLU A 125 19.94 17.05 -13.64
C GLU A 125 19.76 17.20 -12.12
N THR A 126 19.62 16.06 -11.43
CA THR A 126 19.46 16.00 -9.99
C THR A 126 20.21 14.81 -9.38
N ALA A 127 20.61 14.99 -8.11
CA ALA A 127 21.05 13.90 -7.26
C ALA A 127 19.83 13.05 -6.86
N LEU A 128 20.06 11.75 -6.65
CA LEU A 128 19.07 10.76 -6.26
C LEU A 128 19.51 10.02 -4.99
N ALA A 129 18.55 9.61 -4.18
CA ALA A 129 18.74 8.68 -3.08
C ALA A 129 18.86 7.23 -3.59
N LYS A 130 19.50 6.36 -2.80
CA LYS A 130 19.61 4.93 -3.12
C LYS A 130 18.24 4.24 -3.28
N ALA A 131 17.22 4.75 -2.59
CA ALA A 131 15.84 4.27 -2.71
C ALA A 131 15.17 4.61 -4.06
N GLU A 132 15.71 5.56 -4.83
CA GLU A 132 15.13 6.04 -6.09
C GLU A 132 15.70 5.35 -7.34
N VAL A 133 16.78 4.58 -7.17
CA VAL A 133 17.50 3.89 -8.25
C VAL A 133 17.28 2.39 -8.20
N GLY A 134 17.50 1.73 -9.33
CA GLY A 134 17.33 0.29 -9.45
C GLY A 134 17.90 -0.24 -10.75
N TYR A 135 17.99 -1.55 -10.86
CA TYR A 135 18.63 -2.20 -12.01
C TYR A 135 17.65 -2.44 -13.15
N VAL A 136 18.06 -2.12 -14.37
CA VAL A 136 17.33 -2.39 -15.62
C VAL A 136 18.20 -3.27 -16.50
N GLU A 137 17.67 -4.42 -16.92
CA GLU A 137 18.35 -5.28 -17.90
C GLU A 137 18.46 -4.58 -19.25
N CYS A 138 19.68 -4.53 -19.77
CA CYS A 138 20.01 -3.92 -21.05
C CYS A 138 20.90 -4.86 -21.87
N GLU A 139 20.68 -4.89 -23.19
CA GLU A 139 21.63 -5.49 -24.11
C GLU A 139 22.79 -4.51 -24.36
N GLY A 140 24.01 -4.97 -24.11
CA GLY A 140 25.23 -4.19 -24.28
C GLY A 140 26.36 -4.99 -24.91
N LYS A 141 27.55 -4.38 -24.90
CA LYS A 141 28.79 -4.98 -25.39
C LYS A 141 29.82 -5.00 -24.26
N LEU A 142 30.54 -6.10 -24.15
CA LEU A 142 31.73 -6.22 -23.30
C LEU A 142 32.96 -6.10 -24.20
N TYR A 143 33.78 -5.09 -23.96
CA TYR A 143 34.98 -4.78 -24.72
C TYR A 143 36.20 -5.35 -23.99
N HIS A 144 36.97 -6.18 -24.69
CA HIS A 144 38.26 -6.68 -24.20
C HIS A 144 39.37 -5.81 -24.76
N ILE A 145 39.96 -4.95 -23.94
CA ILE A 145 40.89 -3.90 -24.35
C ILE A 145 42.31 -4.25 -23.89
N ASP A 146 43.27 -4.32 -24.80
CA ASP A 146 44.67 -4.55 -24.52
C ASP A 146 45.37 -3.25 -24.06
N LEU A 147 45.73 -3.20 -22.78
CA LEU A 147 46.66 -2.23 -22.22
C LEU A 147 48.10 -2.71 -22.41
N LEU A 148 49.08 -1.79 -22.39
CA LEU A 148 50.49 -2.14 -22.49
C LEU A 148 51.19 -2.01 -21.14
N CYS A 149 51.80 -3.08 -20.65
CA CYS A 149 52.65 -3.09 -19.46
C CYS A 149 54.00 -3.70 -19.83
N GLU A 150 55.08 -2.91 -19.77
CA GLU A 150 56.44 -3.36 -20.12
C GLU A 150 56.55 -4.06 -21.49
N GLY A 151 55.79 -3.59 -22.48
CA GLY A 151 55.76 -4.19 -23.83
C GLY A 151 54.92 -5.46 -23.95
N HIS A 152 54.30 -5.93 -22.86
CA HIS A 152 53.34 -7.02 -22.86
C HIS A 152 51.89 -6.49 -22.85
N ARG A 153 50.99 -7.23 -23.50
CA ARG A 153 49.56 -6.93 -23.50
C ARG A 153 48.90 -7.43 -22.23
N LEU A 154 48.20 -6.55 -21.54
CA LEU A 154 47.35 -6.82 -20.38
C LEU A 154 45.91 -6.48 -20.77
N THR A 155 45.08 -7.50 -21.01
CA THR A 155 43.71 -7.32 -21.49
C THR A 155 42.75 -7.07 -20.31
N ILE A 156 42.03 -5.95 -20.32
CA ILE A 156 40.91 -5.66 -19.40
C ILE A 156 39.56 -6.00 -20.06
N ALA A 157 38.51 -6.18 -19.26
CA ALA A 157 37.13 -6.28 -19.73
C ALA A 157 36.28 -5.13 -19.18
N THR A 158 35.52 -4.44 -20.04
CA THR A 158 34.66 -3.30 -19.65
C THR A 158 33.45 -3.14 -20.56
N THR A 159 32.33 -2.67 -20.00
CA THR A 159 31.16 -2.24 -20.77
C THR A 159 31.17 -0.74 -21.08
N ARG A 160 32.09 0.03 -20.48
CA ARG A 160 32.11 1.50 -20.49
C ARG A 160 33.44 2.08 -21.02
N PRO A 161 33.86 1.81 -22.27
CA PRO A 161 35.12 2.34 -22.80
C PRO A 161 35.21 3.88 -22.73
N GLU A 162 34.07 4.59 -22.71
CA GLU A 162 34.01 6.05 -22.51
C GLU A 162 34.57 6.54 -21.17
N MET A 163 34.74 5.65 -20.18
CA MET A 163 35.31 5.95 -18.87
C MET A 163 36.84 5.86 -18.85
N MET A 164 37.49 5.38 -19.91
CA MET A 164 38.95 5.33 -20.00
C MET A 164 39.69 6.66 -19.69
N PRO A 165 39.21 7.85 -20.12
CA PRO A 165 39.86 9.11 -19.74
C PRO A 165 39.94 9.36 -18.23
N SER A 166 39.06 8.76 -17.43
CA SER A 166 39.07 8.83 -15.96
C SER A 166 39.69 7.60 -15.28
N CYS A 167 40.33 6.70 -16.04
CA CYS A 167 41.05 5.54 -15.51
C CYS A 167 42.28 5.96 -14.69
N VAL A 168 42.33 5.57 -13.42
CA VAL A 168 43.41 5.95 -12.49
C VAL A 168 44.19 4.78 -11.91
N ALA A 169 43.71 3.54 -12.10
CA ALA A 169 44.41 2.31 -11.72
C ALA A 169 43.88 1.11 -12.53
N VAL A 170 44.62 0.01 -12.51
CA VAL A 170 44.18 -1.31 -12.98
C VAL A 170 44.28 -2.29 -11.82
N PHE A 171 43.24 -3.10 -11.62
CA PHE A 171 43.15 -4.08 -10.55
C PHE A 171 43.24 -5.50 -11.09
N ILE A 172 43.95 -6.33 -10.32
CA ILE A 172 44.10 -7.78 -10.52
C ILE A 172 43.83 -8.48 -9.19
N HIS A 173 43.44 -9.75 -9.24
CA HIS A 173 43.28 -10.54 -8.02
C HIS A 173 44.68 -11.02 -7.53
N PRO A 174 44.98 -10.97 -6.21
CA PRO A 174 46.28 -11.38 -5.68
C PRO A 174 46.60 -12.87 -5.94
N ASP A 175 45.59 -13.73 -5.90
CA ASP A 175 45.74 -15.18 -6.15
C ASP A 175 45.67 -15.58 -7.64
N ASP A 176 45.60 -14.62 -8.56
CA ASP A 176 45.57 -14.92 -9.99
C ASP A 176 47.00 -15.03 -10.56
N ASP A 177 47.51 -16.26 -10.60
CA ASP A 177 48.83 -16.62 -11.14
C ASP A 177 49.06 -16.09 -12.58
N ARG A 178 48.00 -15.86 -13.36
CA ARG A 178 48.09 -15.32 -14.73
C ARG A 178 48.64 -13.89 -14.73
N TYR A 179 48.35 -13.11 -13.68
CA TYR A 179 48.63 -11.68 -13.60
C TYR A 179 49.53 -11.25 -12.45
N ALA A 180 49.86 -12.14 -11.50
CA ALA A 180 50.72 -11.84 -10.34
C ALA A 180 52.02 -11.10 -10.71
N ARG A 181 52.62 -11.38 -11.89
CA ARG A 181 53.82 -10.69 -12.39
C ARG A 181 53.66 -9.20 -12.71
N TYR A 182 52.43 -8.68 -12.73
CA TYR A 182 52.10 -7.30 -13.06
C TYR A 182 51.81 -6.44 -11.84
N GLU A 183 51.69 -7.03 -10.65
CA GLU A 183 51.46 -6.29 -9.40
C GLU A 183 52.55 -5.22 -9.17
N GLY A 184 52.14 -4.00 -8.85
CA GLY A 184 53.03 -2.86 -8.60
C GLY A 184 53.65 -2.23 -9.86
N LYS A 185 53.39 -2.79 -11.05
CA LYS A 185 53.81 -2.19 -12.33
C LYS A 185 52.80 -1.12 -12.79
N LYS A 186 53.01 -0.60 -14.00
CA LYS A 186 52.13 0.39 -14.62
C LYS A 186 51.64 -0.08 -15.98
N ALA A 187 50.36 0.14 -16.23
CA ALA A 187 49.74 -0.06 -17.53
C ALA A 187 49.62 1.29 -18.25
N LEU A 188 49.97 1.31 -19.54
CA LEU A 188 49.77 2.45 -20.44
C LEU A 188 48.36 2.39 -21.02
N LEU A 189 47.60 3.46 -20.81
CA LEU A 189 46.26 3.61 -21.37
C LEU A 189 46.34 3.98 -22.86
N PRO A 190 45.67 3.22 -23.75
CA PRO A 190 45.58 3.57 -25.16
C PRO A 190 44.84 4.89 -25.35
N ILE A 191 45.05 5.55 -26.50
CA ILE A 191 44.55 6.89 -26.86
C ILE A 191 45.17 8.04 -26.02
N TYR A 192 45.22 7.89 -24.70
CA TYR A 192 45.64 8.96 -23.77
C TYR A 192 47.13 8.94 -23.44
N GLY A 193 47.81 7.80 -23.63
CA GLY A 193 49.24 7.66 -23.34
C GLY A 193 49.60 7.88 -21.86
N ARG A 194 48.63 7.78 -20.95
CA ARG A 194 48.81 7.94 -19.50
C ARG A 194 49.13 6.60 -18.86
N GLU A 195 50.13 6.58 -17.98
CA GLU A 195 50.43 5.39 -17.17
C GLU A 195 49.60 5.38 -15.89
N VAL A 196 49.02 4.22 -15.55
CA VAL A 196 48.27 3.98 -14.32
C VAL A 196 48.84 2.78 -13.55
N PRO A 197 48.87 2.79 -12.21
CA PRO A 197 49.38 1.69 -11.41
C PRO A 197 48.51 0.43 -11.52
N ILE A 198 49.14 -0.73 -11.41
CA ILE A 198 48.48 -2.04 -11.30
C ILE A 198 48.51 -2.47 -9.83
N ILE A 199 47.34 -2.71 -9.24
CA ILE A 199 47.13 -2.96 -7.81
C ILE A 199 46.45 -4.33 -7.64
N ALA A 200 46.90 -5.12 -6.66
CA ALA A 200 46.21 -6.35 -6.28
C ALA A 200 45.11 -6.08 -5.23
N ASP A 201 43.91 -6.62 -5.45
CA ASP A 201 42.79 -6.55 -4.51
C ASP A 201 41.90 -7.80 -4.63
N GLU A 202 41.50 -8.36 -3.49
CA GLU A 202 40.65 -9.56 -3.41
C GLU A 202 39.22 -9.35 -3.95
N ALA A 203 38.76 -8.10 -4.06
CA ALA A 203 37.44 -7.79 -4.64
C ALA A 203 37.39 -7.97 -6.17
N VAL A 204 38.50 -8.32 -6.83
CA VAL A 204 38.54 -8.57 -8.28
C VAL A 204 38.05 -9.99 -8.58
N GLU A 205 36.95 -10.10 -9.33
CA GLU A 205 36.42 -11.39 -9.78
C GLU A 205 37.32 -12.03 -10.85
N MET A 206 38.06 -13.09 -10.50
CA MET A 206 39.02 -13.77 -11.39
C MET A 206 38.39 -14.35 -12.66
N GLU A 207 37.14 -14.82 -12.57
CA GLU A 207 36.42 -15.49 -13.65
C GLU A 207 35.61 -14.53 -14.53
N PHE A 208 35.37 -13.28 -14.07
CA PHE A 208 34.62 -12.31 -14.84
C PHE A 208 35.51 -11.62 -15.90
N GLY A 209 35.12 -11.75 -17.17
CA GLY A 209 35.84 -11.15 -18.29
C GLY A 209 37.25 -11.71 -18.43
N THR A 210 38.26 -10.95 -18.00
CA THR A 210 39.67 -11.36 -18.03
C THR A 210 40.28 -11.54 -16.64
N GLY A 211 39.57 -11.24 -15.55
CA GLY A 211 40.17 -11.13 -14.21
C GLY A 211 41.03 -9.86 -14.02
N VAL A 212 40.95 -8.91 -14.96
CA VAL A 212 41.63 -7.61 -14.91
C VAL A 212 40.61 -6.51 -15.18
N VAL A 213 40.50 -5.55 -14.28
CA VAL A 213 39.54 -4.44 -14.37
C VAL A 213 40.26 -3.11 -14.19
N TYR A 214 39.87 -2.10 -14.97
CA TYR A 214 40.37 -0.74 -14.78
C TYR A 214 39.46 0.08 -13.87
N LEU A 215 40.02 0.89 -12.96
CA LEU A 215 39.25 1.76 -12.08
C LEU A 215 39.13 3.13 -12.72
N CYS A 216 37.90 3.54 -13.07
CA CYS A 216 37.65 4.79 -13.79
C CYS A 216 37.04 5.87 -12.90
N THR A 217 37.79 6.25 -11.88
CA THR A 217 37.43 7.20 -10.81
C THR A 217 36.14 6.82 -10.08
N PHE A 218 34.97 6.99 -10.70
CA PHE A 218 33.64 6.65 -10.18
C PHE A 218 32.78 5.99 -11.27
N GLY A 219 33.21 4.85 -11.82
CA GLY A 219 32.42 4.08 -12.79
C GLY A 219 31.26 3.31 -12.17
N ASP A 220 31.42 2.86 -10.93
CA ASP A 220 30.42 2.16 -10.11
C ASP A 220 30.70 2.34 -8.60
N GLU A 221 29.92 1.67 -7.74
CA GLU A 221 30.10 1.73 -6.27
C GLU A 221 31.44 1.11 -5.82
N GLN A 222 31.95 0.10 -6.53
CA GLN A 222 33.21 -0.56 -6.21
C GLN A 222 34.41 0.35 -6.50
N ASP A 223 34.36 1.11 -7.60
CA ASP A 223 35.33 2.15 -7.93
C ASP A 223 35.43 3.21 -6.81
N ILE A 224 34.30 3.60 -6.18
CA ILE A 224 34.32 4.51 -5.02
C ILE A 224 35.08 3.87 -3.85
N ALA A 225 34.79 2.60 -3.54
CA ALA A 225 35.42 1.88 -2.44
C ALA A 225 36.94 1.77 -2.65
N TRP A 226 37.38 1.37 -3.84
CA TRP A 226 38.79 1.28 -4.19
C TRP A 226 39.48 2.65 -4.25
N GLN A 227 38.83 3.67 -4.81
CA GLN A 227 39.35 5.04 -4.84
C GLN A 227 39.65 5.54 -3.42
N LYS A 228 38.74 5.31 -2.46
CA LYS A 228 38.96 5.66 -1.05
C LYS A 228 40.03 4.79 -0.38
N LYS A 229 39.97 3.47 -0.56
CA LYS A 229 40.91 2.50 0.04
C LYS A 229 42.36 2.81 -0.33
N TYR A 230 42.61 3.10 -1.60
CA TYR A 230 43.96 3.33 -2.15
C TYR A 230 44.31 4.82 -2.33
N ARG A 231 43.39 5.73 -1.99
CA ARG A 231 43.55 7.19 -2.12
C ARG A 231 43.98 7.62 -3.53
N LEU A 232 43.35 7.02 -4.53
CA LEU A 232 43.63 7.27 -5.94
C LEU A 232 43.14 8.67 -6.37
N PRO A 233 43.74 9.29 -7.40
CA PRO A 233 43.30 10.59 -7.89
C PRO A 233 41.87 10.53 -8.44
N VAL A 234 41.20 11.68 -8.46
CA VAL A 234 39.84 11.83 -8.99
C VAL A 234 39.92 12.59 -10.31
N ILE A 235 39.44 11.98 -11.40
CA ILE A 235 39.38 12.59 -12.73
C ILE A 235 37.92 12.63 -13.18
N GLU A 236 37.39 13.83 -13.35
CA GLU A 236 35.98 14.07 -13.69
C GLU A 236 35.84 14.14 -15.22
N SER A 237 35.64 12.99 -15.88
CA SER A 237 35.54 12.89 -17.36
C SER A 237 34.15 13.19 -17.91
N ILE A 238 33.11 13.23 -17.07
CA ILE A 238 31.70 13.43 -17.43
C ILE A 238 31.13 14.56 -16.57
N ASP A 239 30.43 15.51 -17.19
CA ASP A 239 29.74 16.61 -16.50
C ASP A 239 28.32 16.22 -16.02
N SER A 240 27.66 17.12 -15.31
CA SER A 240 26.30 16.90 -14.77
C SER A 240 25.21 16.72 -15.84
N ARG A 241 25.50 16.96 -17.12
CA ARG A 241 24.54 16.74 -18.22
C ARG A 241 24.85 15.46 -19.00
N GLY A 242 25.85 14.69 -18.57
CA GLY A 242 26.28 13.49 -19.28
C GLY A 242 27.05 13.84 -20.55
N ILE A 243 27.76 14.97 -20.54
CA ILE A 243 28.64 15.41 -21.62
C ILE A 243 30.10 15.22 -21.18
N MET A 244 30.93 14.73 -22.09
CA MET A 244 32.35 14.53 -21.82
C MET A 244 33.06 15.86 -21.56
N THR A 245 33.86 15.93 -20.49
CA THR A 245 34.62 17.12 -20.11
C THR A 245 35.90 17.27 -20.93
N GLY A 246 36.68 18.32 -20.68
CA GLY A 246 37.99 18.52 -21.30
C GLY A 246 38.99 17.38 -21.01
N GLU A 247 38.80 16.62 -19.93
CA GLU A 247 39.63 15.46 -19.58
C GLU A 247 39.50 14.31 -20.60
N ALA A 248 38.41 14.29 -21.39
CA ALA A 248 38.21 13.33 -22.46
C ALA A 248 39.01 13.65 -23.74
N GLY A 249 39.81 14.73 -23.75
CA GLY A 249 40.63 15.09 -24.90
C GLY A 249 39.79 15.34 -26.16
N LYS A 250 40.03 14.58 -27.24
CA LYS A 250 39.34 14.78 -28.53
C LYS A 250 37.83 14.48 -28.48
N TYR A 251 37.34 13.80 -27.44
CA TYR A 251 35.93 13.47 -27.26
C TYR A 251 35.16 14.50 -26.41
N ALA A 252 35.83 15.57 -25.96
CA ALA A 252 35.19 16.63 -25.17
C ALA A 252 33.98 17.23 -25.91
N GLY A 253 32.86 17.39 -25.20
CA GLY A 253 31.61 17.91 -25.75
C GLY A 253 30.66 16.87 -26.37
N LEU A 254 31.10 15.61 -26.51
CA LEU A 254 30.22 14.51 -26.93
C LEU A 254 29.34 14.02 -25.77
N SER A 255 28.17 13.46 -26.08
CA SER A 255 27.40 12.70 -25.09
C SER A 255 28.09 11.38 -24.74
N ILE A 256 27.77 10.80 -23.57
CA ILE A 256 28.28 9.49 -23.11
C ILE A 256 28.17 8.40 -24.20
N LEU A 257 27.02 8.31 -24.88
CA LEU A 257 26.78 7.27 -25.89
C LEU A 257 27.58 7.50 -27.17
N GLU A 258 27.74 8.75 -27.59
CA GLU A 258 28.58 9.12 -28.73
C GLU A 258 30.06 8.86 -28.41
N ALA A 259 30.53 9.30 -27.25
CA ALA A 259 31.90 9.05 -26.80
C ALA A 259 32.22 7.55 -26.69
N ARG A 260 31.29 6.74 -26.18
CA ARG A 260 31.42 5.28 -26.12
C ARG A 260 31.66 4.68 -27.49
N LYS A 261 30.92 5.15 -28.49
CA LYS A 261 31.02 4.67 -29.87
C LYS A 261 32.36 5.08 -30.48
N GLU A 262 32.70 6.36 -30.43
CA GLU A 262 33.93 6.92 -31.02
C GLU A 262 35.20 6.33 -30.39
N ILE A 263 35.26 6.25 -29.04
CA ILE A 263 36.39 5.63 -28.34
C ILE A 263 36.53 4.15 -28.72
N ALA A 264 35.40 3.42 -28.82
CA ALA A 264 35.46 2.02 -29.23
C ALA A 264 35.97 1.86 -30.67
N GLU A 265 35.58 2.74 -31.59
CA GLU A 265 36.04 2.74 -32.99
C GLU A 265 37.54 3.04 -33.08
N ASP A 266 38.03 4.07 -32.38
CA ASP A 266 39.46 4.38 -32.31
C ASP A 266 40.29 3.23 -31.72
N LEU A 267 39.81 2.57 -30.66
CA LEU A 267 40.50 1.40 -30.08
C LEU A 267 40.55 0.21 -31.05
N ILE A 268 39.57 0.07 -31.95
CA ILE A 268 39.58 -0.96 -33.01
C ILE A 268 40.62 -0.59 -34.06
N GLU A 269 40.63 0.66 -34.53
CA GLU A 269 41.56 1.16 -35.54
C GLU A 269 43.02 1.09 -35.08
N ASP A 270 43.28 1.44 -33.82
CA ASP A 270 44.61 1.38 -33.20
C ASP A 270 45.04 -0.05 -32.81
N GLY A 271 44.17 -1.05 -32.99
CA GLY A 271 44.47 -2.46 -32.74
C GLY A 271 44.56 -2.84 -31.25
N HIS A 272 43.91 -2.07 -30.38
CA HIS A 272 43.82 -2.31 -28.94
C HIS A 272 42.63 -3.19 -28.54
N ILE A 273 41.63 -3.41 -29.40
CA ILE A 273 40.53 -4.35 -29.12
C ILE A 273 40.94 -5.79 -29.44
N ARG A 274 40.88 -6.65 -28.43
CA ARG A 274 41.12 -8.10 -28.57
C ARG A 274 39.86 -8.87 -28.97
N LYS A 275 38.73 -8.53 -28.35
CA LYS A 275 37.43 -9.18 -28.58
C LYS A 275 36.30 -8.24 -28.15
N ILE A 276 35.15 -8.34 -28.82
CA ILE A 276 33.89 -7.71 -28.39
C ILE A 276 32.86 -8.82 -28.24
N GLU A 277 32.23 -8.88 -27.08
CA GLU A 277 31.18 -9.85 -26.77
C GLU A 277 29.84 -9.15 -26.60
N LYS A 278 28.74 -9.83 -26.94
CA LYS A 278 27.41 -9.37 -26.56
C LYS A 278 27.18 -9.78 -25.10
N LEU A 279 26.71 -8.84 -24.30
CA LEU A 279 26.44 -9.06 -22.89
C LEU A 279 25.08 -8.47 -22.53
N THR A 280 24.20 -9.29 -21.99
CA THR A 280 23.03 -8.80 -21.25
C THR A 280 23.45 -8.54 -19.82
N HIS A 281 23.30 -7.31 -19.35
CA HIS A 281 23.67 -6.93 -17.99
C HIS A 281 22.66 -5.95 -17.38
N SER A 282 22.74 -5.83 -16.06
CA SER A 282 21.90 -4.93 -15.27
C SER A 282 22.58 -3.57 -15.11
N VAL A 283 21.94 -2.51 -15.59
CA VAL A 283 22.43 -1.12 -15.48
C VAL A 283 21.66 -0.40 -14.39
N LEU A 284 22.38 0.22 -13.45
CA LEU A 284 21.75 1.08 -12.45
C LEU A 284 21.14 2.30 -13.13
N SER A 285 19.83 2.44 -12.98
CA SER A 285 19.01 3.42 -13.69
C SER A 285 18.05 4.11 -12.73
N HIS A 286 17.53 5.27 -13.13
CA HIS A 286 16.48 5.97 -12.40
C HIS A 286 15.14 5.20 -12.52
N THR A 287 14.90 4.23 -11.63
CA THR A 287 13.76 3.30 -11.70
C THR A 287 12.53 3.71 -10.92
N GLU A 288 12.66 4.62 -9.94
CA GLU A 288 11.50 5.24 -9.28
C GLU A 288 10.53 5.84 -10.31
N ARG A 289 11.05 6.21 -11.50
CA ARG A 289 10.28 6.81 -12.60
C ARG A 289 10.34 5.98 -13.86
N SER A 290 9.21 5.39 -14.21
CA SER A 290 9.06 4.63 -15.46
C SER A 290 9.28 5.46 -16.74
N SER A 291 9.16 6.79 -16.67
CA SER A 291 9.37 7.72 -17.80
C SER A 291 10.81 8.15 -18.02
N CYS A 292 11.66 8.07 -16.98
CA CYS A 292 13.06 8.43 -17.08
C CYS A 292 13.89 7.24 -17.55
N LYS A 293 14.05 6.22 -16.68
CA LYS A 293 14.89 5.04 -16.90
C LYS A 293 16.28 5.33 -17.48
N SER A 294 16.79 6.55 -17.26
CA SER A 294 18.13 6.94 -17.69
C SER A 294 19.17 6.22 -16.83
N PRO A 295 20.30 5.78 -17.40
CA PRO A 295 21.46 5.34 -16.62
C PRO A 295 21.88 6.42 -15.61
N ILE A 296 22.35 5.96 -14.46
CA ILE A 296 22.87 6.81 -13.39
C ILE A 296 24.38 6.95 -13.51
N GLU A 297 24.87 8.15 -13.26
CA GLU A 297 26.30 8.44 -13.16
C GLU A 297 26.68 8.75 -11.70
N LEU A 298 27.93 8.53 -11.34
CA LEU A 298 28.48 8.87 -10.02
C LEU A 298 29.35 10.12 -10.14
N ILE A 299 28.76 11.28 -9.85
CA ILE A 299 29.43 12.58 -10.06
C ILE A 299 29.80 13.18 -8.70
N PRO A 300 31.06 13.60 -8.48
CA PRO A 300 31.48 14.17 -7.22
C PRO A 300 30.98 15.60 -7.06
N LEU A 301 29.89 15.78 -6.32
CA LEU A 301 29.27 17.08 -6.08
C LEU A 301 29.28 17.43 -4.59
N TYR A 302 29.31 18.73 -4.29
CA TYR A 302 29.01 19.18 -2.94
C TYR A 302 27.51 19.06 -2.71
N GLN A 303 27.11 18.15 -1.84
CA GLN A 303 25.72 17.92 -1.49
C GLN A 303 25.52 17.97 0.03
N TRP A 304 24.27 18.16 0.43
CA TRP A 304 23.84 18.06 1.81
C TRP A 304 23.47 16.62 2.13
N PHE A 305 23.94 16.14 3.27
CA PHE A 305 23.78 14.76 3.73
C PHE A 305 23.20 14.75 5.13
N ILE A 306 22.26 13.83 5.37
CA ILE A 306 21.74 13.53 6.70
C ILE A 306 22.37 12.22 7.16
N ASN A 307 23.08 12.24 8.28
CA ASN A 307 23.75 11.07 8.83
C ASN A 307 22.75 10.09 9.45
N VAL A 308 22.35 9.07 8.69
CA VAL A 308 21.44 8.02 9.18
C VAL A 308 22.19 6.83 9.81
N LYS A 309 23.43 6.58 9.39
CA LYS A 309 24.21 5.37 9.73
C LYS A 309 24.41 5.19 11.23
N ASP A 310 24.67 6.29 11.94
CA ASP A 310 24.92 6.25 13.38
C ASP A 310 23.66 5.92 14.21
N TYR A 311 22.48 5.98 13.59
CA TYR A 311 21.18 5.85 14.26
C TYR A 311 20.35 4.65 13.79
N LEU A 312 20.89 3.81 12.88
CA LEU A 312 20.18 2.65 12.31
C LEU A 312 19.63 1.71 13.39
N LYS A 313 20.42 1.46 14.45
CA LYS A 313 19.99 0.63 15.57
C LYS A 313 18.76 1.21 16.27
N GLN A 314 18.74 2.53 16.48
CA GLN A 314 17.61 3.19 17.14
C GLN A 314 16.37 3.19 16.24
N VAL A 315 16.54 3.29 14.91
CA VAL A 315 15.43 3.12 13.96
C VAL A 315 14.80 1.73 14.10
N VAL A 316 15.61 0.67 14.20
CA VAL A 316 15.11 -0.69 14.43
C VAL A 316 14.40 -0.79 15.78
N GLU A 317 15.02 -0.28 16.85
CA GLU A 317 14.44 -0.28 18.21
C GLU A 317 13.11 0.49 18.27
N SER A 318 12.99 1.62 17.58
CA SER A 318 11.75 2.41 17.48
C SER A 318 10.69 1.67 16.65
N SER A 319 11.08 1.07 15.52
CA SER A 319 10.17 0.30 14.66
C SER A 319 9.57 -0.91 15.37
N GLN A 320 10.32 -1.54 16.28
CA GLN A 320 9.87 -2.67 17.10
C GLN A 320 8.83 -2.30 18.17
N GLN A 321 8.71 -1.01 18.51
CA GLN A 321 7.71 -0.51 19.46
C GLN A 321 6.34 -0.22 18.81
N MET A 322 6.25 -0.36 17.49
CA MET A 322 5.04 -0.08 16.70
C MET A 322 4.35 -1.40 16.32
N GLY A 323 3.02 -1.40 16.26
CA GLY A 323 2.22 -2.52 15.77
C GLY A 323 2.19 -2.55 14.25
N TRP A 324 2.76 -3.59 13.62
CA TRP A 324 2.74 -3.73 12.16
C TRP A 324 1.62 -4.67 11.72
N HIS A 325 0.81 -4.24 10.75
CA HIS A 325 -0.32 -4.99 10.22
C HIS A 325 -0.17 -5.17 8.70
N PRO A 326 0.23 -6.35 8.21
CA PRO A 326 0.56 -7.57 8.97
C PRO A 326 1.97 -7.52 9.60
N SER A 327 2.17 -8.30 10.67
CA SER A 327 3.37 -8.21 11.52
C SER A 327 4.68 -8.52 10.79
N TYR A 328 4.65 -9.36 9.75
CA TYR A 328 5.83 -9.71 8.97
C TYR A 328 6.40 -8.54 8.16
N MET A 329 5.64 -7.45 7.95
CA MET A 329 6.13 -6.27 7.23
C MET A 329 7.25 -5.52 7.96
N LEU A 330 7.36 -5.69 9.28
CA LEU A 330 8.51 -5.21 10.05
C LEU A 330 9.83 -5.78 9.51
N GLY A 331 9.83 -7.03 9.03
CA GLY A 331 11.02 -7.65 8.43
C GLY A 331 11.57 -6.83 7.27
N ARG A 332 10.70 -6.30 6.39
CA ARG A 332 11.13 -5.44 5.28
C ARG A 332 11.79 -4.14 5.74
N MET A 333 11.36 -3.59 6.88
CA MET A 333 11.96 -2.40 7.48
C MET A 333 13.33 -2.73 8.07
N ILE A 334 13.45 -3.86 8.77
CA ILE A 334 14.72 -4.31 9.36
C ILE A 334 15.74 -4.62 8.26
N ASP A 335 15.37 -5.43 7.26
CA ASP A 335 16.24 -5.81 6.14
C ASP A 335 16.78 -4.58 5.39
N TRP A 336 15.92 -3.57 5.18
CA TRP A 336 16.33 -2.31 4.57
C TRP A 336 17.33 -1.53 5.43
N THR A 337 17.09 -1.50 6.75
CA THR A 337 17.95 -0.77 7.69
C THR A 337 19.33 -1.42 7.81
N GLU A 338 19.39 -2.75 7.82
CA GLU A 338 20.64 -3.52 7.93
C GLU A 338 21.50 -3.49 6.67
N THR A 339 20.89 -3.33 5.48
CA THR A 339 21.59 -3.28 4.19
C THR A 339 22.05 -1.87 3.79
N MET A 340 21.73 -0.86 4.60
CA MET A 340 22.04 0.53 4.26
C MET A 340 23.49 0.88 4.59
N ASP A 341 24.37 0.81 3.58
CA ASP A 341 25.72 1.35 3.68
C ASP A 341 25.75 2.80 3.19
N TRP A 342 26.30 3.69 4.03
CA TRP A 342 26.50 5.10 3.71
C TRP A 342 27.97 5.49 3.93
N PRO A 343 28.61 6.15 2.95
CA PRO A 343 29.97 6.63 3.12
C PRO A 343 30.02 7.76 4.16
N ARG A 344 30.86 7.57 5.19
CA ARG A 344 31.27 8.64 6.12
C ARG A 344 32.33 9.48 5.42
N ASP A 345 32.10 10.78 5.35
CA ASP A 345 33.15 11.75 4.99
C ASP A 345 33.33 12.76 6.13
N ASP A 346 34.55 13.30 6.24
CA ASP A 346 34.92 14.28 7.26
C ASP A 346 34.10 15.57 7.12
N VAL A 347 33.31 15.86 8.15
CA VAL A 347 32.52 17.11 8.28
C VAL A 347 33.46 18.30 8.35
N ARG A 348 33.36 19.25 7.40
CA ARG A 348 34.06 20.54 7.50
C ARG A 348 33.10 21.63 7.97
N VAL A 349 33.39 22.19 9.15
CA VAL A 349 32.73 23.39 9.67
C VAL A 349 33.44 24.63 9.13
N CYS A 350 32.67 25.58 8.59
CA CYS A 350 33.21 26.85 8.13
C CYS A 350 33.71 27.68 9.33
N SER A 351 35.03 27.87 9.42
CA SER A 351 35.67 28.61 10.52
C SER A 351 35.84 30.11 10.25
N LYS A 352 35.24 30.64 9.18
CA LYS A 352 35.54 32.00 8.70
C LYS A 352 34.27 32.76 8.32
N CYS A 353 34.18 33.98 8.85
CA CYS A 353 33.64 35.20 8.25
C CYS A 353 32.27 35.69 8.74
N GLY A 354 32.30 36.82 9.47
CA GLY A 354 31.17 37.72 9.69
C GLY A 354 30.81 38.47 8.40
N ALA A 355 30.26 37.75 7.42
CA ALA A 355 29.75 38.32 6.18
C ALA A 355 28.42 39.06 6.44
N LYS A 356 28.32 40.33 6.01
CA LYS A 356 27.11 41.17 6.13
C LYS A 356 26.02 40.86 5.06
N LYS A 357 26.22 39.83 4.23
CA LYS A 357 25.23 39.27 3.30
C LYS A 357 25.52 37.77 3.12
N ALA A 358 24.78 36.94 3.85
CA ALA A 358 24.69 35.51 3.55
C ALA A 358 23.77 35.35 2.32
N VAL A 359 24.20 34.53 1.35
CA VAL A 359 23.33 34.08 0.26
C VAL A 359 22.87 32.67 0.64
N GLY A 360 21.55 32.44 0.64
CA GLY A 360 21.00 31.11 0.90
C GLY A 360 21.48 30.10 -0.13
N VAL A 361 21.55 28.82 0.26
CA VAL A 361 21.80 27.73 -0.68
C VAL A 361 20.67 27.65 -1.70
N GLY A 362 21.00 27.38 -2.96
CA GLY A 362 20.03 27.26 -4.05
C GLY A 362 19.46 25.86 -4.23
N ASP A 363 19.94 24.89 -3.46
CA ASP A 363 19.53 23.49 -3.51
C ASP A 363 18.10 23.30 -2.97
N VAL A 364 17.40 22.29 -3.49
CA VAL A 364 16.08 21.85 -2.99
C VAL A 364 16.22 20.53 -2.24
N ALA A 365 15.32 20.27 -1.29
CA ALA A 365 15.28 19.00 -0.58
C ALA A 365 14.60 17.92 -1.42
N ASP A 366 14.96 16.65 -1.17
CA ASP A 366 14.20 15.48 -1.61
C ASP A 366 12.78 15.54 -1.01
N CYS A 367 11.74 15.20 -1.78
CA CYS A 367 10.34 15.22 -1.31
C CYS A 367 10.10 14.26 -0.12
N TRP A 368 10.94 13.25 0.06
CA TRP A 368 10.91 12.41 1.26
C TRP A 368 11.33 13.16 2.53
N VAL A 369 12.12 14.22 2.43
CA VAL A 369 12.38 15.15 3.54
C VAL A 369 11.09 15.89 3.90
N ASP A 370 10.29 16.30 2.93
CA ASP A 370 9.05 17.02 3.22
C ASP A 370 8.04 16.10 3.92
N SER A 371 7.84 14.90 3.36
CA SER A 371 6.86 13.93 3.87
C SER A 371 7.24 13.31 5.22
N SER A 372 8.52 13.31 5.60
CA SER A 372 9.00 12.64 6.81
C SER A 372 8.70 13.36 8.14
N VAL A 373 8.22 14.60 8.09
CA VAL A 373 7.78 15.35 9.29
C VAL A 373 6.26 15.40 9.44
N THR A 374 5.51 14.72 8.56
CA THR A 374 4.04 14.73 8.58
C THR A 374 3.45 14.47 9.98
N PRO A 375 3.89 13.48 10.78
CA PRO A 375 3.34 13.28 12.13
C PRO A 375 3.53 14.49 13.04
N LEU A 376 4.65 15.20 12.91
CA LEU A 376 4.95 16.41 13.69
C LEU A 376 4.07 17.58 13.26
N VAL A 377 3.79 17.71 11.96
CA VAL A 377 2.90 18.74 11.43
C VAL A 377 1.47 18.53 11.94
N ILE A 378 0.91 17.35 11.75
CA ILE A 378 -0.50 17.10 12.07
C ILE A 378 -0.77 17.08 13.57
N SER A 379 0.24 16.76 14.39
CA SER A 379 0.15 16.82 15.85
C SER A 379 0.47 18.20 16.44
N GLY A 380 0.97 19.15 15.63
CA GLY A 380 1.29 20.49 16.13
C GLY A 380 2.59 20.56 16.94
N TRP A 381 3.58 19.71 16.67
CA TRP A 381 4.89 19.75 17.32
C TRP A 381 5.52 21.15 17.23
N ASN A 382 6.00 21.68 18.37
CA ASN A 382 6.53 23.04 18.54
C ASN A 382 5.56 24.17 18.14
N ARG A 383 4.26 23.91 18.04
CA ARG A 383 3.23 24.89 17.62
C ARG A 383 1.99 24.88 18.50
N ASN A 384 1.58 23.70 18.95
CA ASN A 384 0.42 23.48 19.78
C ASN A 384 0.65 22.26 20.68
N ASP A 385 1.17 22.52 21.89
CA ASP A 385 1.50 21.48 22.86
C ASP A 385 0.27 20.65 23.27
N GLU A 386 -0.91 21.28 23.39
CA GLU A 386 -2.14 20.55 23.74
C GLU A 386 -2.56 19.57 22.64
N LEU A 387 -2.45 19.96 21.38
CA LEU A 387 -2.73 19.06 20.25
C LEU A 387 -1.68 17.94 20.20
N PHE A 388 -0.41 18.27 20.43
CA PHE A 388 0.70 17.33 20.39
C PHE A 388 0.53 16.25 21.45
N ASP A 389 0.24 16.64 22.69
CA ASP A 389 0.02 15.73 23.82
C ASP A 389 -1.18 14.79 23.60
N LYS A 390 -2.19 15.23 22.83
CA LYS A 390 -3.39 14.41 22.52
C LYS A 390 -3.23 13.50 21.32
N THR A 391 -2.38 13.85 20.36
CA THR A 391 -2.35 13.22 19.02
C THR A 391 -1.01 12.60 18.64
N TYR A 392 0.04 12.80 19.44
CA TYR A 392 1.35 12.16 19.26
C TYR A 392 1.60 11.13 20.37
N PRO A 393 2.08 9.91 20.06
CA PRO A 393 2.29 9.36 18.70
C PRO A 393 0.98 9.22 17.91
N VAL A 394 1.10 9.27 16.58
CA VAL A 394 -0.07 9.14 15.70
C VAL A 394 -0.57 7.70 15.74
N SER A 395 -1.85 7.48 16.03
CA SER A 395 -2.35 6.13 16.34
C SER A 395 -2.23 5.14 15.17
N LEU A 396 -2.49 5.58 13.94
CA LEU A 396 -2.48 4.68 12.77
C LEU A 396 -1.82 5.34 11.57
N ARG A 397 -0.84 4.65 10.98
CA ARG A 397 -0.18 5.02 9.73
C ARG A 397 -0.51 4.02 8.61
N PRO A 398 -1.44 4.37 7.73
CA PRO A 398 -1.75 3.55 6.56
C PRO A 398 -0.81 3.86 5.38
N GLN A 399 -0.34 2.82 4.68
CA GLN A 399 0.46 2.97 3.47
C GLN A 399 0.66 1.67 2.69
N GLY A 400 1.12 1.78 1.44
CA GLY A 400 1.58 0.62 0.69
C GLY A 400 2.96 0.11 1.15
N TYR A 401 3.27 -1.16 0.86
CA TYR A 401 4.56 -1.75 1.22
C TYR A 401 5.76 -1.14 0.49
N GLU A 402 5.53 -0.47 -0.65
CA GLU A 402 6.55 0.08 -1.53
C GLU A 402 7.23 1.31 -0.94
N ILE A 403 6.52 2.04 -0.08
CA ILE A 403 7.01 3.24 0.61
C ILE A 403 7.43 2.96 2.07
N ILE A 404 7.66 1.70 2.44
CA ILE A 404 8.29 1.35 3.73
C ILE A 404 9.74 1.88 3.76
N ARG A 405 10.49 1.66 2.68
CA ARG A 405 11.91 2.02 2.55
C ARG A 405 12.16 3.51 2.39
N THR A 406 11.11 4.27 2.06
CA THR A 406 11.16 5.72 1.90
C THR A 406 10.36 6.39 3.02
N TRP A 407 9.06 6.59 2.85
CA TRP A 407 8.25 7.41 3.74
C TRP A 407 8.27 6.91 5.19
N ALA A 408 8.00 5.62 5.43
CA ALA A 408 7.99 5.10 6.80
C ALA A 408 9.38 5.23 7.43
N PHE A 409 10.43 4.75 6.74
CA PHE A 409 11.80 4.83 7.23
C PHE A 409 12.22 6.25 7.63
N TYR A 410 12.09 7.21 6.71
CA TYR A 410 12.52 8.59 6.98
C TYR A 410 11.65 9.25 8.05
N THR A 411 10.36 8.92 8.13
CA THR A 411 9.47 9.44 9.17
C THR A 411 9.87 8.93 10.55
N ILE A 412 10.06 7.60 10.69
CA ILE A 412 10.48 6.97 11.94
C ILE A 412 11.83 7.55 12.38
N TYR A 413 12.81 7.58 11.48
CA TYR A 413 14.14 8.14 11.74
C TYR A 413 14.07 9.59 12.23
N ARG A 414 13.36 10.47 11.50
CA ARG A 414 13.35 11.89 11.85
C ARG A 414 12.56 12.19 13.10
N CYS A 415 11.36 11.64 13.21
CA CYS A 415 10.52 11.86 14.37
C CYS A 415 11.22 11.38 15.64
N MET A 416 11.78 10.17 15.63
CA MET A 416 12.54 9.63 16.77
C MET A 416 13.69 10.55 17.21
N LEU A 417 14.42 11.17 16.28
CA LEU A 417 15.52 12.08 16.63
C LEU A 417 15.06 13.47 17.12
N LEU A 418 13.87 13.90 16.72
CA LEU A 418 13.30 15.20 17.08
C LEU A 418 12.51 15.12 18.38
N THR A 419 11.77 14.03 18.61
CA THR A 419 10.87 13.86 19.76
C THR A 419 11.44 12.93 20.83
N GLY A 420 12.36 12.04 20.47
CA GLY A 420 12.87 11.00 21.37
C GLY A 420 11.92 9.81 21.54
N ASP A 421 10.82 9.75 20.78
CA ASP A 421 9.78 8.73 20.91
C ASP A 421 9.37 8.16 19.53
N LYS A 422 8.62 7.06 19.53
CA LYS A 422 8.02 6.47 18.33
C LYS A 422 7.02 7.47 17.72
N CYS A 423 6.89 7.49 16.39
CA CYS A 423 5.97 8.40 15.70
C CYS A 423 4.58 7.83 15.44
N PHE A 424 4.45 6.50 15.52
CA PHE A 424 3.20 5.78 15.27
C PHE A 424 2.94 4.75 16.38
N ASP A 425 1.67 4.52 16.71
CA ASP A 425 1.30 3.32 17.47
C ASP A 425 1.23 2.11 16.55
N GLU A 426 0.56 2.24 15.39
CA GLU A 426 0.32 1.14 14.47
C GLU A 426 0.57 1.56 13.01
N LEU A 427 1.07 0.62 12.19
CA LEU A 427 1.21 0.77 10.74
C LEU A 427 0.33 -0.27 10.04
N LEU A 428 -0.59 0.21 9.19
CA LEU A 428 -1.42 -0.63 8.33
C LEU A 428 -0.85 -0.65 6.93
N ILE A 429 -0.34 -1.80 6.51
CA ILE A 429 0.35 -1.98 5.25
C ILE A 429 -0.56 -2.69 4.25
N ASN A 430 -0.86 -2.03 3.13
CA ASN A 430 -1.57 -2.64 2.00
C ASN A 430 -0.60 -3.08 0.89
N GLY A 431 -1.02 -4.03 0.06
CA GLY A 431 -0.34 -4.31 -1.21
C GLY A 431 -0.79 -3.41 -2.34
N MET A 432 -0.30 -3.68 -3.54
CA MET A 432 -0.59 -2.90 -4.75
C MET A 432 -1.87 -3.35 -5.42
N VAL A 433 -2.55 -2.42 -6.10
CA VAL A 433 -3.68 -2.78 -6.96
C VAL A 433 -3.16 -3.26 -8.31
N ALA A 434 -3.45 -4.51 -8.64
CA ALA A 434 -3.18 -5.10 -9.94
C ALA A 434 -4.35 -4.86 -10.92
N GLY A 435 -4.07 -4.91 -12.22
CA GLY A 435 -5.10 -4.89 -13.25
C GLY A 435 -6.01 -6.12 -13.17
N PRO A 436 -7.13 -6.13 -13.91
CA PRO A 436 -8.06 -7.28 -13.92
C PRO A 436 -7.43 -8.60 -14.36
N ASP A 437 -6.28 -8.54 -15.03
CA ASP A 437 -5.47 -9.68 -15.46
C ASP A 437 -4.50 -10.19 -14.37
N GLY A 438 -4.54 -9.61 -13.16
CA GLY A 438 -3.66 -9.94 -12.04
C GLY A 438 -2.24 -9.41 -12.18
N ARG A 439 -1.93 -8.65 -13.24
CA ARG A 439 -0.60 -8.07 -13.47
C ARG A 439 -0.54 -6.63 -12.99
N LYS A 440 0.66 -6.12 -12.71
CA LYS A 440 0.87 -4.71 -12.41
C LYS A 440 0.26 -3.83 -13.51
N MET A 441 -0.55 -2.84 -13.12
CA MET A 441 -1.19 -1.93 -14.06
C MET A 441 -0.14 -1.16 -14.88
N SER A 442 -0.29 -1.13 -16.20
CA SER A 442 0.55 -0.33 -17.08
C SER A 442 -0.19 0.08 -18.35
N LYS A 443 0.09 1.30 -18.83
CA LYS A 443 -0.52 1.83 -20.06
C LYS A 443 -0.22 0.95 -21.29
N SER A 444 0.97 0.34 -21.33
CA SER A 444 1.38 -0.55 -22.41
C SER A 444 0.60 -1.87 -22.45
N LEU A 445 0.13 -2.36 -21.29
CA LEU A 445 -0.70 -3.57 -21.20
C LEU A 445 -2.19 -3.27 -21.40
N GLY A 446 -2.60 -2.00 -21.42
CA GLY A 446 -4.01 -1.61 -21.54
C GLY A 446 -4.90 -2.05 -20.37
N ASN A 447 -4.30 -2.44 -19.23
CA ASN A 447 -4.98 -2.98 -18.06
C ASN A 447 -5.15 -1.97 -16.91
N VAL A 448 -4.95 -0.68 -17.20
CA VAL A 448 -5.09 0.42 -16.22
C VAL A 448 -6.57 0.74 -16.06
N ILE A 449 -7.02 0.75 -14.80
CA ILE A 449 -8.37 1.20 -14.44
C ILE A 449 -8.23 2.51 -13.67
N GLU A 450 -8.79 3.59 -14.21
CA GLU A 450 -8.89 4.87 -13.50
C GLU A 450 -10.11 4.85 -12.56
N PRO A 451 -10.07 5.51 -11.38
CA PRO A 451 -11.19 5.53 -10.43
C PRO A 451 -12.53 5.98 -11.01
N GLU A 452 -12.52 6.88 -11.99
CA GLU A 452 -13.72 7.43 -12.62
C GLU A 452 -14.51 6.37 -13.39
N GLU A 453 -13.82 5.44 -14.07
CA GLU A 453 -14.44 4.42 -14.92
C GLU A 453 -15.42 3.50 -14.15
N PRO A 454 -15.05 2.87 -13.02
CA PRO A 454 -16.00 2.07 -12.27
C PRO A 454 -17.05 2.90 -11.52
N LEU A 455 -16.76 4.16 -11.18
CA LEU A 455 -17.73 5.08 -10.55
C LEU A 455 -18.83 5.55 -11.51
N GLU A 456 -18.59 5.52 -12.83
CA GLU A 456 -19.65 5.75 -13.83
C GLU A 456 -20.65 4.57 -13.88
N LYS A 457 -20.19 3.36 -13.56
CA LYS A 457 -20.99 2.13 -13.67
C LYS A 457 -21.65 1.71 -12.35
N TYR A 458 -20.98 1.95 -11.22
CA TYR A 458 -21.43 1.51 -9.91
C TYR A 458 -21.44 2.65 -8.91
N CYS A 459 -22.27 2.51 -7.87
CA CYS A 459 -22.26 3.44 -6.76
C CYS A 459 -20.97 3.31 -5.92
N ALA A 460 -20.65 4.36 -5.15
CA ALA A 460 -19.48 4.41 -4.27
C ALA A 460 -19.36 3.18 -3.35
N ASP A 461 -20.47 2.77 -2.73
CA ASP A 461 -20.52 1.64 -1.80
C ASP A 461 -20.13 0.31 -2.45
N THR A 462 -20.33 0.15 -3.75
CA THR A 462 -19.85 -1.01 -4.51
C THR A 462 -18.33 -1.02 -4.62
N ILE A 463 -17.73 0.14 -4.93
CA ILE A 463 -16.27 0.27 -5.05
C ILE A 463 -15.59 0.11 -3.71
N ARG A 464 -16.20 0.64 -2.64
CA ARG A 464 -15.70 0.49 -1.27
C ARG A 464 -15.70 -0.96 -0.82
N GLN A 465 -16.73 -1.72 -1.16
CA GLN A 465 -16.80 -3.15 -0.86
C GLN A 465 -15.70 -3.94 -1.59
N TRP A 466 -15.47 -3.66 -2.89
CA TRP A 466 -14.32 -4.24 -3.59
C TRP A 466 -13.02 -3.91 -2.85
N ALA A 467 -12.80 -2.64 -2.51
CA ALA A 467 -11.58 -2.24 -1.81
C ALA A 467 -11.41 -2.97 -0.46
N ALA A 468 -12.48 -3.14 0.31
CA ALA A 468 -12.46 -3.87 1.57
C ALA A 468 -12.21 -5.38 1.44
N GLY A 469 -12.33 -5.95 0.23
CA GLY A 469 -12.10 -7.37 -0.04
C GLY A 469 -10.62 -7.79 -0.03
N GLY A 470 -9.68 -6.85 -0.07
CA GLY A 470 -8.25 -7.14 -0.02
C GLY A 470 -7.74 -7.55 1.35
N THR A 471 -6.63 -8.30 1.37
CA THR A 471 -5.93 -8.71 2.59
C THR A 471 -4.74 -7.77 2.86
N PRO A 472 -4.53 -7.27 4.09
CA PRO A 472 -3.36 -6.47 4.42
C PRO A 472 -2.04 -7.14 4.00
N GLY A 473 -1.17 -6.36 3.36
CA GLY A 473 0.13 -6.79 2.84
C GLY A 473 0.12 -7.43 1.45
N ASP A 474 -1.02 -7.94 0.98
CA ASP A 474 -1.14 -8.64 -0.30
C ASP A 474 -1.58 -7.71 -1.43
N ASP A 475 -1.04 -7.95 -2.63
CA ASP A 475 -1.52 -7.30 -3.85
C ASP A 475 -2.96 -7.76 -4.14
N TYR A 476 -3.81 -6.83 -4.55
CA TYR A 476 -5.24 -7.09 -4.77
C TYR A 476 -5.69 -6.63 -6.16
N PRO A 477 -6.09 -7.55 -7.06
CA PRO A 477 -6.50 -7.17 -8.40
C PRO A 477 -7.87 -6.46 -8.41
N PHE A 478 -8.02 -5.50 -9.32
CA PHE A 478 -9.34 -4.93 -9.58
C PHE A 478 -10.25 -5.95 -10.28
N SER A 479 -11.45 -6.17 -9.74
CA SER A 479 -12.42 -7.16 -10.27
C SER A 479 -13.77 -6.51 -10.58
N TRP A 480 -14.13 -6.52 -11.86
CA TRP A 480 -15.47 -6.12 -12.32
C TRP A 480 -16.55 -7.08 -11.81
N GLU A 481 -16.24 -8.36 -11.71
CA GLU A 481 -17.16 -9.38 -11.19
C GLU A 481 -17.47 -9.16 -9.72
N GLU A 482 -16.46 -8.79 -8.91
CA GLU A 482 -16.67 -8.44 -7.50
C GLU A 482 -17.52 -7.17 -7.37
N CYS A 483 -17.36 -6.20 -8.26
CA CYS A 483 -18.22 -5.02 -8.30
C CYS A 483 -19.67 -5.40 -8.65
N ASP A 484 -19.89 -6.29 -9.62
CA ASP A 484 -21.22 -6.80 -9.95
C ASP A 484 -21.87 -7.55 -8.77
N HIS A 485 -21.10 -8.38 -8.06
CA HIS A 485 -21.56 -9.09 -6.87
C HIS A 485 -21.92 -8.10 -5.74
N SER A 486 -21.04 -7.14 -5.47
CA SER A 486 -21.24 -6.07 -4.48
C SER A 486 -22.50 -5.26 -4.77
N GLN A 487 -22.72 -4.86 -6.02
CA GLN A 487 -23.92 -4.10 -6.42
C GLN A 487 -25.21 -4.93 -6.24
N ARG A 488 -25.19 -6.22 -6.57
CA ARG A 488 -26.33 -7.12 -6.35
C ARG A 488 -26.65 -7.29 -4.88
N PHE A 489 -25.62 -7.37 -4.03
CA PHE A 489 -25.79 -7.39 -2.59
C PHE A 489 -26.47 -6.12 -2.07
N LEU A 490 -26.05 -4.93 -2.53
CA LEU A 490 -26.70 -3.67 -2.16
C LEU A 490 -28.16 -3.60 -2.58
N ILE A 491 -28.49 -4.07 -3.79
CA ILE A 491 -29.88 -4.16 -4.27
C ILE A 491 -30.71 -5.12 -3.38
N LYS A 492 -30.13 -6.25 -2.98
CA LYS A 492 -30.77 -7.21 -2.08
C LYS A 492 -31.03 -6.59 -0.70
N LEU A 493 -30.03 -5.90 -0.12
CA LEU A 493 -30.14 -5.17 1.14
C LEU A 493 -31.28 -4.14 1.07
N TRP A 494 -31.34 -3.33 -0.01
CA TRP A 494 -32.40 -2.35 -0.22
C TRP A 494 -33.79 -2.99 -0.25
N ASN A 495 -33.96 -4.08 -1.00
CA ASN A 495 -35.24 -4.79 -1.12
C ASN A 495 -35.69 -5.41 0.22
N ILE A 496 -34.77 -6.01 0.98
CA ILE A 496 -35.05 -6.54 2.32
C ILE A 496 -35.47 -5.40 3.25
N SER A 497 -34.74 -4.29 3.22
CA SER A 497 -35.03 -3.14 4.08
C SER A 497 -36.42 -2.56 3.79
N ARG A 498 -36.79 -2.42 2.51
CA ARG A 498 -38.14 -1.99 2.12
C ARG A 498 -39.24 -2.93 2.59
N PHE A 499 -39.01 -4.24 2.48
CA PHE A 499 -39.95 -5.24 2.98
C PHE A 499 -40.14 -5.10 4.50
N ILE A 500 -39.04 -4.97 5.25
CA ILE A 500 -39.08 -4.81 6.71
C ILE A 500 -39.80 -3.51 7.08
N MET A 501 -39.42 -2.38 6.50
CA MET A 501 -40.02 -1.07 6.81
C MET A 501 -41.54 -1.05 6.57
N MET A 502 -42.02 -1.66 5.48
CA MET A 502 -43.46 -1.80 5.22
C MET A 502 -44.19 -2.58 6.34
N HIS A 503 -43.52 -3.54 6.96
CA HIS A 503 -44.06 -4.31 8.09
C HIS A 503 -43.83 -3.65 9.45
N LEU A 504 -43.12 -2.52 9.54
CA LEU A 504 -42.88 -1.79 10.78
C LEU A 504 -43.75 -0.52 10.92
N GLU A 505 -44.57 -0.18 9.93
CA GLU A 505 -45.42 1.03 9.96
C GLU A 505 -46.36 1.10 11.17
N ASP A 506 -46.84 -0.05 11.66
CA ASP A 506 -47.70 -0.17 12.83
C ASP A 506 -46.97 -0.66 14.09
N TYR A 507 -45.65 -0.79 14.03
CA TYR A 507 -44.83 -1.23 15.15
C TYR A 507 -44.49 -0.05 16.07
N ASP A 508 -44.78 -0.20 17.36
CA ASP A 508 -44.68 0.83 18.39
C ASP A 508 -43.36 0.81 19.18
N GLY A 509 -42.47 -0.13 18.86
CA GLY A 509 -41.15 -0.22 19.49
C GLY A 509 -41.14 -0.97 20.83
N GLU A 510 -42.15 -1.80 21.11
CA GLU A 510 -42.22 -2.60 22.34
C GLU A 510 -41.01 -3.56 22.48
N GLU A 511 -40.30 -3.46 23.60
CA GLU A 511 -39.10 -4.25 23.89
C GLU A 511 -39.39 -5.57 24.62
N ASP A 512 -40.53 -5.67 25.31
CA ASP A 512 -40.95 -6.87 26.04
C ASP A 512 -41.82 -7.76 25.13
N VAL A 513 -41.16 -8.56 24.30
CA VAL A 513 -41.82 -9.46 23.34
C VAL A 513 -41.48 -10.93 23.61
N ASP A 514 -42.47 -11.81 23.44
CA ASP A 514 -42.29 -13.26 23.60
C ASP A 514 -41.66 -13.86 22.33
N LEU A 515 -40.34 -14.01 22.36
CA LEU A 515 -39.54 -14.49 21.24
C LEU A 515 -39.67 -16.00 21.07
N ARG A 516 -39.86 -16.46 19.82
CA ARG A 516 -39.86 -17.89 19.49
C ARG A 516 -38.43 -18.42 19.29
N ASP A 517 -38.28 -19.74 19.28
CA ASP A 517 -37.00 -20.41 19.00
C ASP A 517 -36.34 -19.90 17.70
N VAL A 518 -37.12 -19.64 16.65
CA VAL A 518 -36.61 -19.09 15.37
C VAL A 518 -36.11 -17.64 15.49
N ASP A 519 -36.70 -16.85 16.39
CA ASP A 519 -36.28 -15.46 16.66
C ASP A 519 -34.97 -15.48 17.47
N TYR A 520 -34.91 -16.33 18.50
CA TYR A 520 -33.67 -16.55 19.26
C TYR A 520 -32.54 -17.11 18.39
N TRP A 521 -32.85 -17.97 17.41
CA TRP A 521 -31.85 -18.49 16.47
C TRP A 521 -31.18 -17.37 15.67
N ILE A 522 -31.95 -16.50 15.02
CA ILE A 522 -31.36 -15.43 14.19
C ILE A 522 -30.66 -14.37 15.06
N LEU A 523 -31.21 -14.06 16.24
CA LEU A 523 -30.59 -13.13 17.18
C LEU A 523 -29.28 -13.70 17.73
N SER A 524 -29.22 -15.01 18.04
CA SER A 524 -27.97 -15.69 18.44
C SER A 524 -26.91 -15.57 17.36
N LYS A 525 -27.26 -15.85 16.09
CA LYS A 525 -26.34 -15.69 14.95
C LYS A 525 -25.88 -14.24 14.79
N LEU A 526 -26.77 -13.28 14.97
CA LEU A 526 -26.43 -11.86 14.92
C LEU A 526 -25.39 -11.48 15.99
N GLN A 527 -25.50 -11.99 17.22
CA GLN A 527 -24.52 -11.69 18.27
C GLN A 527 -23.14 -12.31 17.99
N VAL A 528 -23.11 -13.50 17.39
CA VAL A 528 -21.87 -14.12 16.91
C VAL A 528 -21.24 -13.26 15.81
N LEU A 529 -22.04 -12.81 14.84
CA LEU A 529 -21.60 -11.92 13.76
C LEU A 529 -21.00 -10.62 14.30
N VAL A 530 -21.68 -9.95 15.25
CA VAL A 530 -21.18 -8.72 15.88
C VAL A 530 -19.82 -8.95 16.54
N SER A 531 -19.66 -10.08 17.24
CA SER A 531 -18.40 -10.44 17.88
C SER A 531 -17.29 -10.67 16.86
N GLU A 532 -17.56 -11.42 15.80
CA GLU A 532 -16.61 -11.70 14.72
C GLU A 532 -16.18 -10.43 13.98
N CYS A 533 -17.14 -9.56 13.65
CA CYS A 533 -16.85 -8.28 13.00
C CYS A 533 -15.95 -7.41 13.87
N SER A 534 -16.27 -7.29 15.17
CA SER A 534 -15.51 -6.48 16.11
C SER A 534 -14.06 -6.98 16.27
N VAL A 535 -13.86 -8.30 16.41
CA VAL A 535 -12.52 -8.89 16.58
C VAL A 535 -11.63 -8.67 15.36
N ASN A 536 -12.20 -8.78 14.15
CA ASN A 536 -11.44 -8.62 12.92
C ASN A 536 -11.17 -7.14 12.59
N LEU A 537 -12.13 -6.24 12.80
CA LEU A 537 -11.93 -4.80 12.63
C LEU A 537 -10.94 -4.22 13.65
N ASP A 538 -10.91 -4.75 14.88
CA ASP A 538 -9.89 -4.41 15.88
C ASP A 538 -8.46 -4.81 15.44
N LYS A 539 -8.34 -5.69 14.44
CA LYS A 539 -7.07 -6.14 13.83
C LYS A 539 -6.87 -5.61 12.40
N TYR A 540 -7.69 -4.66 11.95
CA TYR A 540 -7.64 -4.12 10.59
C TYR A 540 -7.83 -5.18 9.48
N VAL A 541 -8.58 -6.25 9.77
CA VAL A 541 -8.97 -7.27 8.79
C VAL A 541 -10.39 -6.96 8.31
N PHE A 542 -10.51 -6.39 7.12
CA PHE A 542 -11.78 -5.85 6.61
C PHE A 542 -12.60 -6.86 5.80
N ASN A 543 -11.94 -7.77 5.09
CA ASN A 543 -12.55 -8.72 4.17
C ASN A 543 -13.38 -9.82 4.87
N ILE A 544 -12.92 -10.30 6.04
CA ILE A 544 -13.63 -11.32 6.82
C ILE A 544 -14.99 -10.81 7.32
N PRO A 545 -15.09 -9.67 8.03
CA PRO A 545 -16.39 -9.12 8.42
C PRO A 545 -17.32 -8.86 7.23
N LEU A 546 -16.82 -8.28 6.14
CA LEU A 546 -17.66 -8.01 4.96
C LEU A 546 -18.27 -9.30 4.40
N THR A 547 -17.48 -10.36 4.29
CA THR A 547 -17.94 -11.68 3.83
C THR A 547 -18.95 -12.28 4.80
N ALA A 548 -18.68 -12.23 6.11
CA ALA A 548 -19.57 -12.74 7.14
C ALA A 548 -20.93 -12.00 7.14
N ILE A 549 -20.92 -10.67 7.05
CA ILE A 549 -22.15 -9.85 6.99
C ILE A 549 -22.96 -10.19 5.73
N ARG A 550 -22.31 -10.33 4.57
CA ARG A 550 -22.97 -10.71 3.32
C ARG A 550 -23.61 -12.09 3.42
N SER A 551 -22.87 -13.07 3.92
CA SER A 551 -23.35 -14.44 4.11
C SER A 551 -24.54 -14.47 5.07
N PHE A 552 -24.44 -13.78 6.21
CA PHE A 552 -25.52 -13.70 7.19
C PHE A 552 -26.79 -13.08 6.59
N LEU A 553 -26.67 -11.91 5.95
CA LEU A 553 -27.83 -11.22 5.37
C LEU A 553 -28.47 -12.05 4.27
N TRP A 554 -27.68 -12.73 3.43
CA TRP A 554 -28.20 -13.50 2.32
C TRP A 554 -28.81 -14.83 2.76
N HIS A 555 -28.02 -15.66 3.44
CA HIS A 555 -28.36 -17.06 3.70
C HIS A 555 -29.12 -17.24 5.00
N ASP A 556 -28.66 -16.66 6.10
CA ASP A 556 -29.33 -16.83 7.40
C ASP A 556 -30.60 -15.96 7.49
N PHE A 557 -30.49 -14.70 7.09
CA PHE A 557 -31.58 -13.74 7.24
C PHE A 557 -32.57 -13.81 6.08
N ALA A 558 -32.14 -13.58 4.83
CA ALA A 558 -33.09 -13.45 3.71
C ALA A 558 -33.69 -14.79 3.25
N ASP A 559 -32.86 -15.80 3.00
CA ASP A 559 -33.33 -17.08 2.44
C ASP A 559 -34.07 -17.94 3.49
N ASN A 560 -33.77 -17.72 4.78
CA ASN A 560 -34.30 -18.51 5.89
C ASN A 560 -35.21 -17.67 6.80
N TYR A 561 -34.66 -16.84 7.68
CA TYR A 561 -35.47 -16.17 8.72
C TYR A 561 -36.64 -15.36 8.14
N LEU A 562 -36.40 -14.53 7.13
CA LEU A 562 -37.44 -13.71 6.48
C LEU A 562 -38.58 -14.58 5.93
N GLU A 563 -38.25 -15.69 5.27
CA GLU A 563 -39.25 -16.62 4.74
C GLU A 563 -40.02 -17.32 5.86
N MET A 564 -39.32 -17.69 6.94
CA MET A 564 -39.90 -18.34 8.10
C MET A 564 -40.88 -17.44 8.83
N VAL A 565 -40.66 -16.13 8.93
CA VAL A 565 -41.56 -15.24 9.70
C VAL A 565 -42.70 -14.62 8.88
N LYS A 566 -42.69 -14.71 7.56
CA LYS A 566 -43.76 -14.15 6.70
C LYS A 566 -45.17 -14.54 7.12
N HIS A 567 -45.37 -15.79 7.52
CA HIS A 567 -46.69 -16.24 7.93
C HIS A 567 -47.19 -15.54 9.20
N ARG A 568 -46.29 -15.23 10.15
CA ARG A 568 -46.57 -14.48 11.37
C ARG A 568 -46.90 -13.02 11.05
N LEU A 569 -46.21 -12.43 10.07
CA LEU A 569 -46.43 -11.05 9.64
C LEU A 569 -47.77 -10.86 8.90
N TYR A 570 -48.14 -11.79 8.01
CA TYR A 570 -49.33 -11.65 7.16
C TYR A 570 -50.61 -12.22 7.75
N LYS A 571 -50.52 -13.12 8.75
CA LYS A 571 -51.68 -13.83 9.31
C LYS A 571 -51.75 -13.74 10.84
N PRO A 572 -51.78 -12.53 11.43
CA PRO A 572 -51.89 -12.36 12.88
C PRO A 572 -53.13 -13.04 13.48
N GLU A 573 -54.21 -13.20 12.70
CA GLU A 573 -55.42 -13.89 13.11
C GLU A 573 -55.24 -15.40 13.38
N ILE A 574 -54.19 -16.01 12.81
CA ILE A 574 -53.85 -17.43 13.02
C ILE A 574 -52.74 -17.59 14.04
N TYR A 575 -51.72 -16.73 14.00
CA TYR A 575 -50.49 -16.91 14.77
C TYR A 575 -50.38 -16.01 16.01
N GLY A 576 -51.34 -15.10 16.22
CA GLY A 576 -51.41 -14.16 17.33
C GLY A 576 -50.67 -12.84 17.05
N GLU A 577 -51.18 -11.74 17.60
CA GLU A 577 -50.57 -10.42 17.46
C GLU A 577 -49.21 -10.34 18.19
N ASP A 578 -49.10 -10.96 19.37
CA ASP A 578 -47.83 -11.02 20.14
C ASP A 578 -46.70 -11.68 19.33
N SER A 579 -47.04 -12.74 18.59
CA SER A 579 -46.09 -13.42 17.69
C SER A 579 -45.67 -12.53 16.52
N ARG A 580 -46.59 -11.73 15.98
CA ARG A 580 -46.30 -10.75 14.93
C ARG A 580 -45.39 -9.64 15.46
N ARG A 581 -45.66 -9.12 16.66
CA ARG A 581 -44.84 -8.11 17.36
C ARG A 581 -43.42 -8.62 17.63
N ALA A 582 -43.27 -9.86 18.09
CA ALA A 582 -41.97 -10.49 18.27
C ALA A 582 -41.16 -10.61 16.97
N ALA A 583 -41.82 -10.92 15.84
CA ALA A 583 -41.18 -10.95 14.54
C ALA A 583 -40.78 -9.54 14.07
N GLN A 584 -41.65 -8.53 14.24
CA GLN A 584 -41.34 -7.12 13.94
C GLN A 584 -40.14 -6.62 14.75
N HIS A 585 -40.13 -6.87 16.07
CA HIS A 585 -39.01 -6.56 16.96
C HIS A 585 -37.69 -7.16 16.44
N THR A 586 -37.71 -8.45 16.13
CA THR A 586 -36.51 -9.16 15.66
C THR A 586 -36.04 -8.64 14.30
N LEU A 587 -36.94 -8.40 13.34
CA LEU A 587 -36.59 -7.83 12.03
C LEU A 587 -35.96 -6.45 12.16
N LYS A 588 -36.53 -5.57 12.99
CA LYS A 588 -35.97 -4.25 13.27
C LYS A 588 -34.59 -4.37 13.88
N ARG A 589 -34.42 -5.20 14.92
CA ARG A 589 -33.16 -5.39 15.63
C ARG A 589 -32.05 -5.92 14.72
N VAL A 590 -32.37 -6.90 13.86
CA VAL A 590 -31.41 -7.44 12.87
C VAL A 590 -31.03 -6.39 11.85
N LEU A 591 -32.00 -5.67 11.26
CA LEU A 591 -31.72 -4.67 10.24
C LEU A 591 -30.87 -3.53 10.80
N GLU A 592 -31.22 -2.96 11.95
CA GLU A 592 -30.43 -1.93 12.63
C GLU A 592 -28.99 -2.37 12.86
N THR A 593 -28.81 -3.57 13.43
CA THR A 593 -27.48 -4.09 13.73
C THR A 593 -26.66 -4.31 12.46
N VAL A 594 -27.25 -4.89 11.41
CA VAL A 594 -26.55 -5.08 10.13
C VAL A 594 -26.17 -3.76 9.48
N LEU A 595 -27.02 -2.73 9.54
CA LEU A 595 -26.70 -1.40 9.04
C LEU A 595 -25.51 -0.79 9.79
N LEU A 596 -25.45 -0.93 11.12
CA LEU A 596 -24.30 -0.48 11.90
C LEU A 596 -23.01 -1.24 11.53
N LEU A 597 -23.10 -2.55 11.31
CA LEU A 597 -21.95 -3.35 10.89
C LEU A 597 -21.47 -2.99 9.47
N LEU A 598 -22.39 -2.63 8.58
CA LEU A 598 -22.11 -2.25 7.20
C LEU A 598 -21.69 -0.79 7.03
N SER A 599 -22.08 0.13 7.91
CA SER A 599 -21.87 1.57 7.70
C SER A 599 -20.40 1.98 7.50
N PRO A 600 -19.36 1.32 8.06
CA PRO A 600 -17.97 1.61 7.69
C PRO A 600 -17.66 1.27 6.23
N TYR A 601 -18.27 0.21 5.70
CA TYR A 601 -18.05 -0.31 4.35
C TYR A 601 -18.90 0.41 3.30
N THR A 602 -20.19 0.56 3.57
CA THR A 602 -21.20 1.07 2.64
C THR A 602 -21.95 2.24 3.29
N PRO A 603 -21.29 3.38 3.50
CA PRO A 603 -21.85 4.47 4.28
C PRO A 603 -23.11 5.07 3.65
N HIS A 604 -23.23 5.15 2.33
CA HIS A 604 -24.33 5.87 1.69
C HIS A 604 -25.66 5.13 1.85
N ILE A 605 -25.70 3.86 1.45
CA ILE A 605 -26.92 3.04 1.56
C ILE A 605 -27.28 2.78 3.02
N SER A 606 -26.28 2.67 3.90
CA SER A 606 -26.53 2.45 5.33
C SER A 606 -27.16 3.68 5.95
N GLU A 607 -26.70 4.89 5.61
CA GLU A 607 -27.29 6.15 6.09
C GLU A 607 -28.71 6.34 5.57
N GLU A 608 -28.95 6.10 4.27
CA GLU A 608 -30.28 6.25 3.64
C GLU A 608 -31.33 5.33 4.30
N ILE A 609 -30.99 4.06 4.51
CA ILE A 609 -31.91 3.11 5.16
C ILE A 609 -32.08 3.48 6.64
N TRP A 610 -31.00 3.86 7.32
CA TRP A 610 -31.02 4.20 8.75
C TRP A 610 -31.87 5.44 9.05
N ASP A 611 -31.74 6.51 8.26
CA ASP A 611 -32.52 7.73 8.46
C ASP A 611 -34.03 7.47 8.32
N THR A 612 -34.42 6.58 7.40
CA THR A 612 -35.82 6.17 7.24
C THR A 612 -36.31 5.28 8.39
N LEU A 613 -35.47 4.34 8.86
CA LEU A 613 -35.85 3.32 9.84
C LEU A 613 -35.81 3.82 11.29
N VAL A 614 -34.77 4.58 11.64
CA VAL A 614 -34.41 5.00 13.00
C VAL A 614 -34.38 6.52 13.12
N GLY A 615 -33.94 7.20 12.06
CA GLY A 615 -33.66 8.64 12.07
C GLY A 615 -32.23 8.96 12.53
N GLY A 616 -31.71 10.08 12.04
CA GLY A 616 -30.37 10.55 12.37
C GLY A 616 -29.28 9.83 11.59
N TYR A 617 -28.07 9.73 12.15
CA TYR A 617 -26.88 9.29 11.42
C TYR A 617 -26.39 7.92 11.88
N CYS A 618 -26.40 6.93 10.99
CA CYS A 618 -25.88 5.58 11.25
C CYS A 618 -24.39 5.66 11.58
N SER A 619 -23.65 6.46 10.81
CA SER A 619 -22.22 6.68 10.97
C SER A 619 -21.80 7.33 12.30
N LEU A 620 -22.72 7.98 13.01
CA LEU A 620 -22.50 8.58 14.34
C LEU A 620 -23.11 7.74 15.48
N SER A 621 -23.76 6.62 15.14
CA SER A 621 -24.34 5.72 16.11
C SER A 621 -23.28 4.79 16.72
N SER A 622 -23.53 4.31 17.94
CA SER A 622 -22.58 3.43 18.63
C SER A 622 -22.48 2.07 17.95
N TRP A 623 -21.25 1.57 17.83
CA TRP A 623 -20.99 0.22 17.33
C TRP A 623 -21.73 -0.81 18.19
N PRO A 624 -22.41 -1.81 17.58
CA PRO A 624 -23.19 -2.78 18.33
C PRO A 624 -22.28 -3.61 19.25
N LYS A 625 -22.77 -3.88 20.46
CA LYS A 625 -22.12 -4.80 21.40
C LYS A 625 -22.87 -6.11 21.41
N ALA A 626 -22.14 -7.22 21.30
CA ALA A 626 -22.73 -8.54 21.36
C ALA A 626 -23.33 -8.79 22.75
N ASP A 627 -24.62 -9.10 22.78
CA ASP A 627 -25.34 -9.47 24.00
C ASP A 627 -25.35 -10.99 24.17
N LYS A 628 -24.53 -11.48 25.10
CA LYS A 628 -24.43 -12.93 25.37
C LYS A 628 -25.72 -13.54 25.90
N SER A 629 -26.65 -12.75 26.45
CA SER A 629 -27.93 -13.25 26.95
C SER A 629 -28.86 -13.70 25.83
N LEU A 630 -28.68 -13.17 24.62
CA LEU A 630 -29.43 -13.54 23.42
C LEU A 630 -28.85 -14.76 22.70
N ILE A 631 -27.71 -15.29 23.16
CA ILE A 631 -27.09 -16.49 22.59
C ILE A 631 -27.66 -17.72 23.30
N SER A 632 -28.46 -18.51 22.58
CA SER A 632 -29.03 -19.76 23.06
C SER A 632 -28.53 -20.93 22.21
N GLU A 633 -27.74 -21.83 22.81
CA GLU A 633 -27.25 -23.04 22.13
C GLU A 633 -28.40 -23.96 21.70
N ASP A 634 -29.48 -24.00 22.48
CA ASP A 634 -30.67 -24.78 22.16
C ASP A 634 -31.41 -24.19 20.95
N ALA A 635 -31.63 -22.87 20.93
CA ALA A 635 -32.25 -22.19 19.79
C ALA A 635 -31.38 -22.26 18.53
N LEU A 636 -30.05 -22.18 18.68
CA LEU A 636 -29.10 -22.39 17.60
C LEU A 636 -29.30 -23.79 16.99
N ALA A 637 -29.28 -24.84 17.81
CA ALA A 637 -29.44 -26.21 17.33
C ALA A 637 -30.82 -26.47 16.72
N LYS A 638 -31.89 -25.91 17.29
CA LYS A 638 -33.25 -26.02 16.73
C LYS A 638 -33.37 -25.30 15.39
N GLY A 639 -32.81 -24.10 15.26
CA GLY A 639 -32.87 -23.33 14.02
C GLY A 639 -32.02 -23.93 12.90
N GLU A 640 -30.84 -24.50 13.19
CA GLU A 640 -30.09 -25.27 12.18
C GLU A 640 -30.90 -26.46 11.67
N LEU A 641 -31.51 -27.23 12.58
CA LEU A 641 -32.38 -28.36 12.22
C LEU A 641 -33.60 -27.90 11.40
N LEU A 642 -34.18 -26.74 11.73
CA LEU A 642 -35.26 -26.12 10.96
C LEU A 642 -34.81 -25.82 9.51
N VAL A 643 -33.65 -25.19 9.35
CA VAL A 643 -33.07 -24.85 8.04
C VAL A 643 -32.81 -26.12 7.22
N GLU A 644 -32.26 -27.17 7.83
CA GLU A 644 -32.01 -28.46 7.18
C GLU A 644 -33.32 -29.09 6.68
N VAL A 645 -34.33 -29.21 7.55
CA VAL A 645 -35.64 -29.78 7.21
C VAL A 645 -36.31 -28.99 6.08
N ILE A 646 -36.29 -27.64 6.14
CA ILE A 646 -36.87 -26.79 5.09
C ILE A 646 -36.10 -26.91 3.78
N SER A 647 -34.78 -27.02 3.82
CA SER A 647 -33.95 -27.21 2.62
C SER A 647 -34.27 -28.51 1.91
N GLU A 648 -34.48 -29.59 2.66
CA GLU A 648 -34.92 -30.88 2.13
C GLU A 648 -36.32 -30.83 1.50
N ILE A 649 -37.27 -30.13 2.14
CA ILE A 649 -38.60 -29.90 1.58
C ILE A 649 -38.51 -29.10 0.27
N ARG A 650 -37.68 -28.04 0.24
CA ARG A 650 -37.45 -27.23 -0.97
C ARG A 650 -36.83 -28.07 -2.08
N ARG A 651 -35.86 -28.94 -1.75
CA ARG A 651 -35.24 -29.89 -2.69
C ARG A 651 -36.27 -30.83 -3.29
N PHE A 652 -37.10 -31.45 -2.45
CA PHE A 652 -38.19 -32.31 -2.92
C PHE A 652 -39.13 -31.59 -3.88
N LYS A 653 -39.58 -30.36 -3.53
CA LYS A 653 -40.45 -29.56 -4.42
C LYS A 653 -39.76 -29.27 -5.75
N SER A 654 -38.48 -28.90 -5.74
CA SER A 654 -37.70 -28.64 -6.95
C SER A 654 -37.56 -29.89 -7.83
N GLU A 655 -37.23 -31.05 -7.25
CA GLU A 655 -37.11 -32.33 -7.96
C GLU A 655 -38.44 -32.74 -8.63
N HIS A 656 -39.56 -32.39 -8.02
CA HIS A 656 -40.91 -32.65 -8.53
C HIS A 656 -41.49 -31.49 -9.36
N GLN A 657 -40.67 -30.50 -9.72
CA GLN A 657 -41.06 -29.30 -10.49
C GLN A 657 -42.25 -28.53 -9.87
N MET A 658 -42.40 -28.60 -8.55
CA MET A 658 -43.40 -27.88 -7.79
C MET A 658 -42.89 -26.47 -7.46
N SER A 659 -43.78 -25.48 -7.50
CA SER A 659 -43.44 -24.15 -6.96
C SER A 659 -43.15 -24.25 -5.46
N LEU A 660 -42.25 -23.41 -4.93
CA LEU A 660 -41.98 -23.37 -3.49
C LEU A 660 -43.24 -23.06 -2.66
N GLY A 661 -44.19 -22.33 -3.25
CA GLY A 661 -45.50 -22.03 -2.69
C GLY A 661 -46.55 -23.14 -2.81
N ALA A 662 -46.24 -24.27 -3.43
CA ALA A 662 -47.16 -25.40 -3.54
C ALA A 662 -47.40 -26.05 -2.16
N GLU A 663 -48.65 -26.40 -1.86
CA GLU A 663 -49.01 -27.08 -0.61
C GLU A 663 -48.63 -28.55 -0.68
N LEU A 664 -48.13 -29.09 0.44
CA LEU A 664 -47.84 -30.51 0.63
C LEU A 664 -48.91 -31.13 1.53
N ALA A 665 -49.47 -32.26 1.10
CA ALA A 665 -50.57 -32.90 1.82
C ALA A 665 -50.07 -33.51 3.14
N LEU A 666 -48.97 -34.27 3.09
CA LEU A 666 -48.38 -34.91 4.25
C LEU A 666 -46.86 -34.94 4.17
N VAL A 667 -46.21 -34.54 5.26
CA VAL A 667 -44.78 -34.76 5.48
C VAL A 667 -44.60 -35.63 6.73
N GLU A 668 -43.88 -36.73 6.60
CA GLU A 668 -43.51 -37.62 7.70
C GLU A 668 -42.00 -37.45 7.96
N ILE A 669 -41.62 -36.99 9.15
CA ILE A 669 -40.23 -36.89 9.61
C ILE A 669 -39.94 -38.07 10.55
N GLN A 670 -38.93 -38.86 10.21
CA GLN A 670 -38.34 -39.87 11.09
C GLN A 670 -37.03 -39.31 11.64
N ALA A 671 -36.90 -39.18 12.95
CA ALA A 671 -35.70 -38.61 13.57
C ALA A 671 -35.24 -39.43 14.77
N ASP A 672 -33.97 -39.29 15.15
CA ASP A 672 -33.50 -39.81 16.44
C ASP A 672 -34.24 -39.14 17.61
N SER A 673 -34.12 -39.69 18.82
CA SER A 673 -34.87 -39.20 19.99
C SER A 673 -34.64 -37.71 20.32
N ILE A 674 -33.41 -37.22 20.13
CA ILE A 674 -33.02 -35.85 20.49
C ILE A 674 -33.55 -34.88 19.42
N SER A 675 -33.37 -35.23 18.15
CA SER A 675 -33.84 -34.46 17.00
C SER A 675 -35.36 -34.40 16.93
N ALA A 676 -36.05 -35.50 17.26
CA ALA A 676 -37.51 -35.57 17.27
C ALA A 676 -38.15 -34.60 18.29
N ASP A 677 -37.57 -34.47 19.48
CA ASP A 677 -38.08 -33.56 20.49
C ASP A 677 -37.84 -32.08 20.11
N LYS A 678 -36.70 -31.78 19.49
CA LYS A 678 -36.45 -30.46 18.89
C LYS A 678 -37.46 -30.16 17.78
N ILE A 679 -37.67 -31.08 16.83
CA ILE A 679 -38.62 -30.92 15.71
C ILE A 679 -40.04 -30.65 16.21
N LYS A 680 -40.50 -31.31 17.28
CA LYS A 680 -41.82 -31.04 17.86
C LYS A 680 -41.96 -29.59 18.33
N SER A 681 -40.90 -29.00 18.90
CA SER A 681 -40.95 -27.62 19.38
C SER A 681 -41.02 -26.59 18.23
N ILE A 682 -40.40 -26.87 17.09
CA ILE A 682 -40.39 -26.00 15.89
C ILE A 682 -41.40 -26.43 14.81
N GLU A 683 -42.28 -27.39 15.11
CA GLU A 683 -43.27 -27.94 14.18
C GLU A 683 -44.14 -26.86 13.51
N PRO A 684 -44.63 -25.83 14.23
CA PRO A 684 -45.44 -24.78 13.63
C PRO A 684 -44.71 -24.03 12.50
N ASP A 685 -43.43 -23.73 12.72
CA ASP A 685 -42.59 -22.99 11.76
C ASP A 685 -42.24 -23.86 10.55
N ILE A 686 -42.01 -25.17 10.75
CA ILE A 686 -41.82 -26.14 9.65
C ILE A 686 -43.07 -26.18 8.77
N LYS A 687 -44.26 -26.35 9.38
CA LYS A 687 -45.52 -26.44 8.65
C LYS A 687 -45.83 -25.19 7.86
N ALA A 688 -45.68 -24.03 8.49
CA ALA A 688 -46.01 -22.75 7.88
C ALA A 688 -45.05 -22.41 6.72
N THR A 689 -43.73 -22.58 6.95
CA THR A 689 -42.70 -22.29 5.93
C THR A 689 -42.75 -23.28 4.77
N GLY A 690 -42.92 -24.57 5.08
CA GLY A 690 -43.03 -25.65 4.10
C GLY A 690 -44.37 -25.70 3.36
N ARG A 691 -45.39 -24.96 3.81
CA ARG A 691 -46.79 -25.05 3.37
C ARG A 691 -47.32 -26.49 3.45
N ILE A 692 -47.24 -27.07 4.64
CA ILE A 692 -47.59 -28.46 4.92
C ILE A 692 -48.91 -28.52 5.68
N ASN A 693 -49.86 -29.29 5.16
CA ASN A 693 -51.16 -29.48 5.80
C ASN A 693 -51.05 -30.38 7.04
N GLU A 694 -50.45 -31.55 6.90
CA GLU A 694 -50.22 -32.51 7.97
C GLU A 694 -48.73 -32.83 8.10
N LEU A 695 -48.15 -32.66 9.30
CA LEU A 695 -46.76 -33.02 9.63
C LEU A 695 -46.79 -34.11 10.71
N LYS A 696 -46.05 -35.20 10.51
CA LYS A 696 -45.95 -36.31 11.47
C LYS A 696 -44.50 -36.56 11.84
N THR A 697 -44.18 -36.46 13.12
CA THR A 697 -42.83 -36.74 13.63
C THR A 697 -42.83 -38.09 14.37
N SER A 698 -41.89 -38.97 14.04
CA SER A 698 -41.73 -40.28 14.67
C SER A 698 -40.28 -40.55 15.04
N VAL A 699 -40.06 -41.24 16.16
CA VAL A 699 -38.73 -41.60 16.65
C VAL A 699 -38.28 -42.90 15.98
N SER A 700 -37.04 -42.95 15.48
CA SER A 700 -36.46 -44.14 14.84
C SER A 700 -34.98 -44.29 15.19
N ASP A 701 -34.61 -45.43 15.80
CA ASP A 701 -33.21 -45.77 16.12
C ASP A 701 -32.37 -46.11 14.86
N LYS A 702 -32.97 -46.06 13.67
CA LYS A 702 -32.34 -46.40 12.38
C LYS A 702 -31.89 -45.18 11.58
N VAL A 703 -32.09 -43.97 12.11
CA VAL A 703 -31.77 -42.70 11.43
C VAL A 703 -30.77 -41.95 12.29
N ASP A 704 -29.70 -41.47 11.68
CA ASP A 704 -28.75 -40.54 12.31
C ASP A 704 -29.18 -39.12 11.93
N GLY A 705 -29.72 -38.34 12.86
CA GLY A 705 -30.38 -37.06 12.59
C GLY A 705 -31.85 -37.21 12.21
N PHE A 706 -32.21 -36.94 10.95
CA PHE A 706 -33.59 -37.08 10.45
C PHE A 706 -33.68 -37.57 8.99
N GLY A 707 -34.83 -38.13 8.63
CA GLY A 707 -35.21 -38.54 7.29
C GLY A 707 -36.64 -38.13 6.96
N LEU A 708 -36.88 -37.76 5.70
CA LEU A 708 -38.16 -37.23 5.23
C LEU A 708 -38.86 -38.18 4.28
N ARG A 709 -40.18 -38.31 4.47
CA ARG A 709 -41.09 -38.92 3.49
C ARG A 709 -42.23 -37.95 3.21
N ILE A 710 -42.31 -37.49 1.97
CA ILE A 710 -43.28 -36.48 1.53
C ILE A 710 -44.30 -37.15 0.61
N LYS A 711 -45.59 -36.88 0.80
CA LYS A 711 -46.71 -37.38 -0.01
C LYS A 711 -47.55 -36.24 -0.58
#